data_AF-A0AAV7Y4I4-F1
#
_entry.id   AF-A0AAV7Y4I4-F1
#
_cell.length_a   1.000
_cell.length_b   1.000
_cell.length_c   1.000
_cell.angle_alpha   90.00
_cell.angle_beta   90.00
_cell.angle_gamma   90.00
#
_symmetry.space_group_name_H-M   'P 1'
#
loop_
_entity.id
_entity.type
_entity.pdbx_description
1 polymer ?
#
loop_
_entity_poly.entity_id
_entity_poly.type
_entity_poly.pdbx_seq_one_letter_code
_entity_poly.pdbx_strand_id
1 'polypeptide(L)'
;MTTQINLNITVVLKLIEEIFNKIEKLGIETTAAYEDYYKLLNKTILPKLKSEQQSDLIYLLEEFESNYFKEENNSVFNPEPLKEYLKGDLLLVLKKYLEKKKDLSDLKKSRTILQNTLSNLNKQLFSYLEKTPKIDRGENKKQQELPKYKAKLVKKKDFTVRLIYMVPKDREFNLKYYQSLLSGILNVRKWLYYKTGGYTFQIDKPIVEVIKSRHPAKYYHNTKPRNGNNDQTFYTWYNATNEIQELIKESSNGINKDKHLWIIYIDAEGGTGAGCPNQCCLPEHDLLGISGNHKKEPNINRWIGGLCHEFLHTIDLPHSSKRYKDSVMLYGYSKYPNCILSPIEIYKIRNNKFFSRNFFTQIKKTTNDKITFFKERLVNNKQIFIRQVDLLWEEQDLNGKTLFTFKEVDRNDNYILIFDESRSIWLKFLLKSNTIQLSNNNQSYMYFDSFTFDPLETVESKEKFYLKDLSFFNAKKNNKKPSQEELMELQNNNFNFFDGYFIDIGNGKWEERQDSGNVISYEQVKNSDNDAITIKNNLTGWRIKIDKKNNKCMLQTGNDNNWDFLFDVIHPKTTNFKQQYVKLYLTGNGYFCKTQDDSWFEIQKGEFTFLFKEMYFSNSEIIIMDESRNFWIKLQVKFGKQMSYHSNNGKQWHELWEVKQLW
;
A
#
# COMPACT_ATOMS: atom_id res chain seq x y z
N MET A 1 -44.99 16.69 3.81
CA MET A 1 -43.53 16.92 3.94
C MET A 1 -42.77 16.33 2.76
N THR A 2 -42.92 15.02 2.50
CA THR A 2 -42.31 14.29 1.36
C THR A 2 -42.66 14.88 -0.01
N THR A 3 -43.91 15.29 -0.23
CA THR A 3 -44.38 15.84 -1.52
C THR A 3 -43.72 17.18 -1.87
N GLN A 4 -43.48 18.05 -0.89
CA GLN A 4 -42.86 19.37 -1.11
C GLN A 4 -41.35 19.26 -1.34
N ILE A 5 -40.69 18.32 -0.66
CA ILE A 5 -39.27 17.99 -0.84
C ILE A 5 -39.06 17.39 -2.23
N ASN A 6 -39.91 16.46 -2.65
CA ASN A 6 -39.87 15.86 -3.99
C ASN A 6 -40.09 16.91 -5.10
N LEU A 7 -40.96 17.90 -4.88
CA LEU A 7 -41.19 18.98 -5.84
C LEU A 7 -39.94 19.85 -6.06
N ASN A 8 -39.22 20.20 -4.99
CA ASN A 8 -38.03 21.04 -5.07
C ASN A 8 -36.83 20.31 -5.69
N ILE A 9 -36.68 19.02 -5.41
CA ILE A 9 -35.62 18.20 -6.00
C ILE A 9 -35.87 17.98 -7.50
N THR A 10 -37.13 17.76 -7.89
CA THR A 10 -37.52 17.64 -9.31
C THR A 10 -37.19 18.90 -10.10
N VAL A 11 -37.34 20.09 -9.49
CA VAL A 11 -36.98 21.36 -10.14
C VAL A 11 -35.47 21.50 -10.33
N VAL A 12 -34.66 21.15 -9.32
CA VAL A 12 -33.19 21.18 -9.42
C VAL A 12 -32.68 20.21 -10.48
N LEU A 13 -33.23 18.99 -10.52
CA LEU A 13 -32.86 17.98 -11.51
C LEU A 13 -33.23 18.37 -12.94
N LYS A 14 -34.45 18.90 -13.17
CA LYS A 14 -34.86 19.42 -14.50
C LYS A 14 -33.96 20.56 -14.98
N LEU A 15 -33.46 21.37 -14.06
CA LEU A 15 -32.62 22.52 -14.40
C LEU A 15 -31.18 22.10 -14.75
N ILE A 16 -30.62 21.14 -13.99
CA ILE A 16 -29.33 20.50 -14.32
C ILE A 16 -29.42 19.86 -15.70
N GLU A 17 -30.50 19.12 -15.98
CA GLU A 17 -30.78 18.50 -17.27
C GLU A 17 -30.88 19.55 -18.41
N GLU A 18 -31.54 20.69 -18.16
CA GLU A 18 -31.65 21.77 -19.16
C GLU A 18 -30.30 22.44 -19.46
N ILE A 19 -29.42 22.58 -18.46
CA ILE A 19 -28.06 23.10 -18.63
C ILE A 19 -27.22 22.13 -19.48
N PHE A 20 -27.26 20.83 -19.17
CA PHE A 20 -26.51 19.82 -19.93
C PHE A 20 -26.98 19.73 -21.39
N ASN A 21 -28.29 19.69 -21.64
CA ASN A 21 -28.85 19.67 -23.00
C ASN A 21 -28.48 20.93 -23.82
N LYS A 22 -28.24 22.07 -23.16
CA LYS A 22 -27.81 23.32 -23.81
C LYS A 22 -26.31 23.34 -24.09
N ILE A 23 -25.48 22.81 -23.19
CA ILE A 23 -24.03 22.63 -23.42
C ILE A 23 -23.80 21.69 -24.61
N GLU A 24 -24.55 20.60 -24.68
CA GLU A 24 -24.51 19.62 -25.78
C GLU A 24 -24.85 20.28 -27.13
N LYS A 25 -25.91 21.10 -27.19
CA LYS A 25 -26.29 21.84 -28.41
C LYS A 25 -25.26 22.87 -28.88
N LEU A 26 -24.40 23.36 -28.01
CA LEU A 26 -23.37 24.36 -28.35
C LEU A 26 -22.08 23.73 -28.90
N GLY A 27 -21.94 22.39 -28.86
CA GLY A 27 -20.82 21.68 -29.47
C GLY A 27 -19.44 22.09 -28.93
N ILE A 28 -19.37 22.49 -27.65
CA ILE A 28 -18.15 22.89 -26.96
C ILE A 28 -17.41 21.63 -26.49
N GLU A 29 -16.11 21.52 -26.79
CA GLU A 29 -15.27 20.43 -26.27
C GLU A 29 -15.17 20.51 -24.73
N THR A 30 -15.45 19.38 -24.07
CA THR A 30 -15.95 19.35 -22.68
C THR A 30 -14.92 19.65 -21.60
N THR A 31 -13.63 19.52 -21.87
CA THR A 31 -12.56 19.90 -20.93
C THR A 31 -12.50 21.41 -20.69
N ALA A 32 -12.67 22.22 -21.73
CA ALA A 32 -12.74 23.69 -21.60
C ALA A 32 -14.05 24.10 -20.89
N ALA A 33 -15.17 23.43 -21.20
CA ALA A 33 -16.45 23.67 -20.55
C ALA A 33 -16.44 23.31 -19.05
N TYR A 34 -15.69 22.28 -18.64
CA TYR A 34 -15.57 21.87 -17.24
C TYR A 34 -14.76 22.87 -16.40
N GLU A 35 -13.62 23.35 -16.93
CA GLU A 35 -12.85 24.42 -16.28
C GLU A 35 -13.66 25.71 -16.16
N ASP A 36 -14.40 26.08 -17.21
CA ASP A 36 -15.23 27.28 -17.19
C ASP A 36 -16.45 27.11 -16.26
N TYR A 37 -16.98 25.89 -16.13
CA TYR A 37 -17.98 25.54 -15.13
C TYR A 37 -17.44 25.68 -13.70
N TYR A 38 -16.26 25.15 -13.40
CA TYR A 38 -15.62 25.27 -12.09
C TYR A 38 -15.29 26.74 -11.75
N LYS A 39 -14.81 27.52 -12.74
CA LYS A 39 -14.57 28.96 -12.60
C LYS A 39 -15.88 29.71 -12.33
N LEU A 40 -16.96 29.38 -13.01
CA LEU A 40 -18.28 29.98 -12.79
C LEU A 40 -18.81 29.64 -11.39
N LEU A 41 -18.71 28.39 -10.96
CA LEU A 41 -19.16 27.90 -9.65
C LEU A 41 -18.39 28.57 -8.51
N ASN A 42 -17.06 28.65 -8.64
CA ASN A 42 -16.18 29.35 -7.69
C ASN A 42 -16.42 30.85 -7.65
N LYS A 43 -16.72 31.49 -8.79
CA LYS A 43 -16.91 32.95 -8.86
C LYS A 43 -18.30 33.40 -8.41
N THR A 44 -19.34 32.57 -8.60
CA THR A 44 -20.73 33.02 -8.46
C THR A 44 -21.52 32.32 -7.36
N ILE A 45 -21.23 31.04 -7.08
CA ILE A 45 -22.03 30.21 -6.16
C ILE A 45 -21.31 30.05 -4.82
N LEU A 46 -20.04 29.63 -4.82
CA LEU A 46 -19.28 29.43 -3.56
C LEU A 46 -19.32 30.65 -2.63
N PRO A 47 -19.04 31.89 -3.07
CA PRO A 47 -18.98 33.05 -2.18
C PRO A 47 -20.31 33.39 -1.49
N LYS A 48 -21.43 32.86 -1.98
CA LYS A 48 -22.79 33.10 -1.43
C LYS A 48 -23.23 32.01 -0.45
N LEU A 49 -22.47 30.93 -0.35
CA LEU A 49 -22.72 29.84 0.58
C LEU A 49 -22.01 30.10 1.91
N LYS A 50 -22.60 29.64 3.02
CA LYS A 50 -21.89 29.60 4.30
C LYS A 50 -20.73 28.61 4.20
N SER A 51 -19.66 28.81 4.97
CA SER A 51 -18.43 27.99 4.90
C SER A 51 -18.68 26.47 4.96
N GLU A 52 -19.65 26.03 5.78
CA GLU A 52 -20.02 24.62 5.88
C GLU A 52 -20.66 24.09 4.59
N GLN A 53 -21.49 24.91 3.92
CA GLN A 53 -22.14 24.56 2.66
C GLN A 53 -21.16 24.59 1.46
N GLN A 54 -20.16 25.47 1.50
CA GLN A 54 -19.07 25.49 0.53
C GLN A 54 -18.28 24.17 0.60
N SER A 55 -17.98 23.71 1.82
CA SER A 55 -17.22 22.49 2.06
C SER A 55 -17.98 21.24 1.60
N ASP A 56 -19.29 21.19 1.86
CA ASP A 56 -20.15 20.08 1.40
C ASP A 56 -20.29 20.05 -0.13
N LEU A 57 -20.40 21.20 -0.78
CA LEU A 57 -20.50 21.29 -2.24
C LEU A 57 -19.18 20.95 -2.93
N ILE A 58 -18.05 21.41 -2.39
CA ILE A 58 -16.71 21.01 -2.86
C ILE A 58 -16.55 19.51 -2.74
N TYR A 59 -16.90 18.92 -1.59
CA TYR A 59 -16.83 17.48 -1.37
C TYR A 59 -17.64 16.68 -2.40
N LEU A 60 -18.85 17.12 -2.74
CA LEU A 60 -19.67 16.46 -3.75
C LEU A 60 -19.09 16.56 -5.16
N LEU A 61 -18.49 17.71 -5.50
CA LEU A 61 -17.81 17.88 -6.79
C LEU A 61 -16.54 17.02 -6.88
N GLU A 62 -15.79 16.91 -5.78
CA GLU A 62 -14.58 16.08 -5.67
C GLU A 62 -14.90 14.57 -5.68
N GLU A 63 -15.97 14.14 -5.00
CA GLU A 63 -16.44 12.75 -5.02
C GLU A 63 -16.95 12.36 -6.41
N PHE A 64 -17.63 13.29 -7.09
CA PHE A 64 -18.04 13.14 -8.48
C PHE A 64 -16.83 13.05 -9.44
N GLU A 65 -15.86 13.95 -9.33
CA GLU A 65 -14.65 13.95 -10.17
C GLU A 65 -13.85 12.65 -10.01
N SER A 66 -13.72 12.16 -8.78
CA SER A 66 -13.03 10.91 -8.44
C SER A 66 -13.73 9.65 -8.97
N ASN A 67 -15.05 9.70 -9.16
CA ASN A 67 -15.82 8.58 -9.70
C ASN A 67 -15.98 8.67 -11.22
N TYR A 68 -16.07 9.86 -11.80
CA TYR A 68 -16.29 10.05 -13.24
C TYR A 68 -15.01 9.86 -14.08
N PHE A 69 -13.84 10.34 -13.63
CA PHE A 69 -12.58 10.14 -14.37
C PHE A 69 -12.01 8.71 -14.29
N LYS A 70 -12.75 7.76 -13.72
CA LYS A 70 -12.41 6.33 -13.76
C LYS A 70 -12.85 5.64 -15.06
N GLU A 71 -13.74 6.25 -15.84
CA GLU A 71 -14.30 5.68 -17.06
C GLU A 71 -14.06 6.63 -18.26
N GLU A 72 -13.59 6.08 -19.38
CA GLU A 72 -13.33 6.72 -20.68
C GLU A 72 -12.05 7.55 -20.85
N ASN A 73 -11.04 6.90 -21.46
CA ASN A 73 -10.19 7.57 -22.45
C ASN A 73 -10.69 7.13 -23.85
N ASN A 74 -11.27 8.07 -24.61
CA ASN A 74 -11.56 8.03 -26.05
C ASN A 74 -12.89 7.41 -26.57
N SER A 75 -14.06 7.88 -26.10
CA SER A 75 -15.30 7.80 -26.87
C SER A 75 -16.16 9.05 -26.75
N VAL A 76 -17.05 9.25 -27.73
CA VAL A 76 -18.04 10.33 -27.79
C VAL A 76 -18.97 10.24 -26.57
N PHE A 77 -19.11 11.36 -25.85
CA PHE A 77 -19.86 11.52 -24.62
C PHE A 77 -21.31 11.00 -24.71
N ASN A 78 -21.70 10.10 -23.81
CA ASN A 78 -23.09 9.72 -23.55
C ASN A 78 -23.56 10.34 -22.22
N PRO A 79 -24.51 11.30 -22.21
CA PRO A 79 -24.95 12.00 -21.00
C PRO A 79 -25.86 11.18 -20.07
N GLU A 80 -26.37 10.02 -20.48
CA GLU A 80 -27.40 9.30 -19.70
C GLU A 80 -26.89 8.73 -18.36
N PRO A 81 -25.68 8.14 -18.25
CA PRO A 81 -25.13 7.71 -16.96
C PRO A 81 -24.93 8.86 -15.98
N LEU A 82 -24.56 10.05 -16.48
CA LEU A 82 -24.41 11.27 -15.69
C LEU A 82 -25.75 11.76 -15.13
N LYS A 83 -26.82 11.70 -15.95
CA LYS A 83 -28.18 12.04 -15.52
C LYS A 83 -28.71 11.07 -14.45
N GLU A 84 -28.42 9.78 -14.55
CA GLU A 84 -28.84 8.78 -13.55
C GLU A 84 -28.07 8.91 -12.24
N TYR A 85 -26.74 9.10 -12.29
CA TYR A 85 -25.90 9.26 -11.09
C TYR A 85 -26.26 10.54 -10.30
N LEU A 86 -26.46 11.67 -10.99
CA LEU A 86 -26.89 12.92 -10.37
C LEU A 86 -28.33 12.84 -9.82
N LYS A 87 -29.20 11.98 -10.38
CA LYS A 87 -30.54 11.72 -9.85
C LYS A 87 -30.53 10.85 -8.59
N GLY A 88 -29.54 9.98 -8.39
CA GLY A 88 -29.47 9.07 -7.24
C GLY A 88 -28.82 9.70 -6.01
N ASP A 89 -27.55 10.09 -6.14
CA ASP A 89 -26.72 10.42 -4.97
C ASP A 89 -26.88 11.86 -4.50
N LEU A 90 -27.04 12.80 -5.43
CA LEU A 90 -27.37 14.19 -5.08
C LEU A 90 -28.74 14.27 -4.35
N LEU A 91 -29.66 13.38 -4.73
CA LEU A 91 -31.00 13.26 -4.14
C LEU A 91 -30.93 12.70 -2.72
N LEU A 92 -30.09 11.70 -2.48
CA LEU A 92 -29.84 11.13 -1.16
C LEU A 92 -29.16 12.13 -0.21
N VAL A 93 -28.22 12.93 -0.72
CA VAL A 93 -27.49 13.94 0.05
C VAL A 93 -28.35 15.16 0.37
N LEU A 94 -29.10 15.68 -0.62
CA LEU A 94 -30.06 16.76 -0.39
C LEU A 94 -31.15 16.35 0.61
N LYS A 95 -31.59 15.08 0.55
CA LYS A 95 -32.57 14.53 1.50
C LYS A 95 -32.01 14.51 2.93
N LYS A 96 -30.77 14.02 3.13
CA LYS A 96 -30.08 14.05 4.44
C LYS A 96 -29.85 15.46 4.97
N TYR A 97 -29.49 16.41 4.10
CA TYR A 97 -29.29 17.82 4.47
C TYR A 97 -30.62 18.49 4.91
N LEU A 98 -31.72 18.20 4.20
CA LEU A 98 -33.05 18.72 4.50
C LEU A 98 -33.67 18.09 5.75
N GLU A 99 -33.43 16.79 6.00
CA GLU A 99 -33.86 16.09 7.22
C GLU A 99 -33.21 16.67 8.50
N LYS A 100 -32.03 17.30 8.37
CA LYS A 100 -31.28 17.89 9.48
C LYS A 100 -31.78 19.28 9.90
N LYS A 101 -32.60 19.96 9.09
CA LYS A 101 -33.16 21.29 9.37
C LYS A 101 -34.66 21.18 9.70
N LYS A 102 -35.01 21.28 10.99
CA LYS A 102 -36.40 21.13 11.49
C LYS A 102 -37.35 22.31 11.22
N ASP A 103 -36.88 23.43 10.65
CA ASP A 103 -37.69 24.64 10.49
C ASP A 103 -38.03 24.93 9.00
N LEU A 104 -39.33 24.90 8.68
CA LEU A 104 -39.89 25.09 7.35
C LEU A 104 -40.03 26.58 6.94
N SER A 105 -39.93 27.52 7.89
CA SER A 105 -40.03 28.95 7.60
C SER A 105 -38.82 29.45 6.79
N ASP A 106 -37.64 28.89 7.06
CA ASP A 106 -36.40 29.13 6.32
C ASP A 106 -36.43 28.53 4.90
N LEU A 107 -37.25 27.50 4.64
CA LEU A 107 -37.34 26.85 3.33
C LEU A 107 -38.06 27.69 2.28
N LYS A 108 -39.10 28.46 2.66
CA LYS A 108 -39.75 29.40 1.72
C LYS A 108 -38.85 30.58 1.37
N LYS A 109 -38.10 31.11 2.35
CA LYS A 109 -37.07 32.12 2.12
C LYS A 109 -35.94 31.56 1.25
N SER A 110 -35.46 30.36 1.55
CA SER A 110 -34.42 29.67 0.76
C SER A 110 -34.88 29.38 -0.66
N ARG A 111 -36.15 28.99 -0.89
CA ARG A 111 -36.72 28.81 -2.23
C ARG A 111 -36.72 30.11 -3.03
N THR A 112 -37.13 31.21 -2.41
CA THR A 112 -37.16 32.53 -3.07
C THR A 112 -35.74 33.03 -3.36
N ILE A 113 -34.81 32.83 -2.42
CA ILE A 113 -33.39 33.16 -2.59
C ILE A 113 -32.76 32.31 -3.70
N LEU A 114 -33.04 31.00 -3.74
CA LEU A 114 -32.59 30.11 -4.81
C LEU A 114 -33.15 30.53 -6.16
N GLN A 115 -34.46 30.76 -6.26
CA GLN A 115 -35.12 31.19 -7.51
C GLN A 115 -34.57 32.53 -8.01
N ASN A 116 -34.35 33.50 -7.13
CA ASN A 116 -33.78 34.80 -7.49
C ASN A 116 -32.30 34.70 -7.87
N THR A 117 -31.52 33.89 -7.13
CA THR A 117 -30.11 33.64 -7.44
C THR A 117 -29.96 32.94 -8.79
N LEU A 118 -30.84 31.98 -9.08
CA LEU A 118 -30.91 31.24 -10.34
C LEU A 118 -31.34 32.13 -11.51
N SER A 119 -32.36 32.98 -11.33
CA SER A 119 -32.79 33.96 -12.34
C SER A 119 -31.66 34.93 -12.69
N ASN A 120 -30.92 35.39 -11.69
CA ASN A 120 -29.75 36.26 -11.89
C ASN A 120 -28.57 35.53 -12.54
N LEU A 121 -28.30 34.26 -12.18
CA LEU A 121 -27.25 33.46 -12.80
C LEU A 121 -27.55 33.22 -14.28
N ASN A 122 -28.79 32.89 -14.62
CA ASN A 122 -29.22 32.74 -16.01
C ASN A 122 -28.98 34.03 -16.80
N LYS A 123 -29.41 35.18 -16.28
CA LYS A 123 -29.18 36.48 -16.95
C LYS A 123 -27.68 36.79 -17.15
N GLN A 124 -26.84 36.49 -16.16
CA GLN A 124 -25.39 36.71 -16.25
C GLN A 124 -24.73 35.76 -17.26
N LEU A 125 -25.13 34.48 -17.27
CA LEU A 125 -24.63 33.48 -18.21
C LEU A 125 -25.04 33.83 -19.65
N PHE A 126 -26.29 34.25 -19.87
CA PHE A 126 -26.75 34.71 -21.19
C PHE A 126 -25.98 35.94 -21.66
N SER A 127 -25.80 36.96 -20.81
CA SER A 127 -25.00 38.15 -21.17
C SER A 127 -23.54 37.81 -21.50
N TYR A 128 -22.98 36.79 -20.86
CA TYR A 128 -21.62 36.33 -21.11
C TYR A 128 -21.51 35.55 -22.43
N LEU A 129 -22.45 34.64 -22.69
CA LEU A 129 -22.49 33.84 -23.92
C LEU A 129 -22.78 34.69 -25.17
N GLU A 130 -23.62 35.72 -25.06
CA GLU A 130 -23.88 36.68 -26.17
C GLU A 130 -22.65 37.53 -26.51
N LYS A 131 -21.76 37.76 -25.54
CA LYS A 131 -20.50 38.50 -25.73
C LYS A 131 -19.35 37.63 -26.19
N THR A 132 -19.52 36.30 -26.21
CA THR A 132 -18.49 35.37 -26.66
C THR A 132 -18.53 35.30 -28.19
N PRO A 133 -17.42 35.60 -28.90
CA PRO A 133 -17.45 35.64 -30.37
C PRO A 133 -17.88 34.28 -30.93
N LYS A 134 -18.90 34.30 -31.79
CA LYS A 134 -19.36 33.10 -32.51
C LYS A 134 -18.22 32.60 -33.39
N ILE A 135 -17.78 31.36 -33.16
CA ILE A 135 -16.83 30.69 -34.04
C ILE A 135 -17.59 30.37 -35.33
N ASP A 136 -17.31 31.16 -36.37
CA ASP A 136 -17.86 30.95 -37.70
C ASP A 136 -17.30 29.64 -38.28
N ARG A 137 -18.12 28.59 -38.33
CA ARG A 137 -17.78 27.33 -38.99
C ARG A 137 -18.10 27.47 -40.47
N GLY A 138 -17.31 28.28 -41.17
CA GLY A 138 -17.36 28.38 -42.62
C GLY A 138 -16.96 27.05 -43.27
N GLU A 139 -17.89 26.46 -44.02
CA GLU A 139 -17.64 25.35 -44.93
C GLU A 139 -16.66 25.80 -46.03
N ASN A 140 -15.37 25.47 -45.89
CA ASN A 140 -14.49 25.40 -47.05
C ASN A 140 -13.37 24.37 -46.86
N LYS A 141 -13.46 23.31 -47.66
CA LYS A 141 -12.46 22.24 -47.81
C LYS A 141 -11.17 22.81 -48.41
N LYS A 142 -10.17 23.12 -47.59
CA LYS A 142 -8.75 22.93 -47.94
C LYS A 142 -7.98 22.49 -46.69
N GLN A 143 -7.39 21.30 -46.77
CA GLN A 143 -6.50 20.75 -45.76
C GLN A 143 -5.30 21.69 -45.57
N GLN A 144 -5.27 22.43 -44.47
CA GLN A 144 -4.03 22.91 -43.88
C GLN A 144 -3.59 21.88 -42.85
N GLU A 145 -2.47 21.22 -43.11
CA GLU A 145 -1.81 20.35 -42.13
C GLU A 145 -1.41 21.18 -40.91
N LEU A 146 -2.08 20.95 -39.79
CA LEU A 146 -1.63 21.40 -38.48
C LEU A 146 -0.26 20.77 -38.18
N PRO A 147 0.71 21.54 -37.65
CA PRO A 147 2.04 21.02 -37.35
C PRO A 147 1.91 19.87 -36.35
N LYS A 148 2.35 18.67 -36.76
CA LYS A 148 2.44 17.49 -35.90
C LYS A 148 3.39 17.79 -34.74
N TYR A 149 2.83 18.26 -33.62
CA TYR A 149 3.51 18.26 -32.33
C TYR A 149 3.68 16.80 -31.90
N LYS A 150 4.81 16.20 -32.27
CA LYS A 150 5.31 14.98 -31.62
C LYS A 150 5.70 15.36 -30.19
N ALA A 151 4.77 15.23 -29.24
CA ALA A 151 5.12 15.19 -27.83
C ALA A 151 6.13 14.05 -27.65
N LYS A 152 7.39 14.43 -27.42
CA LYS A 152 8.47 13.49 -27.15
C LYS A 152 8.11 12.81 -25.83
N LEU A 153 7.62 11.57 -25.89
CA LEU A 153 7.41 10.73 -24.70
C LEU A 153 8.75 10.63 -23.97
N VAL A 154 8.93 11.47 -22.95
CA VAL A 154 10.04 11.34 -22.01
C VAL A 154 9.87 9.97 -21.38
N LYS A 155 10.81 9.05 -21.63
CA LYS A 155 10.78 7.74 -20.98
C LYS A 155 10.74 8.00 -19.48
N LYS A 156 9.72 7.48 -18.79
CA LYS A 156 9.48 7.60 -17.34
C LYS A 156 10.61 7.00 -16.47
N LYS A 157 11.75 6.64 -17.06
CA LYS A 157 12.92 6.03 -16.45
C LYS A 157 13.87 7.06 -15.78
N ASP A 158 13.52 8.34 -15.84
CA ASP A 158 14.39 9.45 -15.43
C ASP A 158 14.05 10.06 -14.06
N PHE A 159 12.96 9.63 -13.40
CA PHE A 159 12.54 10.18 -12.10
C PHE A 159 12.79 9.17 -10.98
N THR A 160 13.66 9.51 -10.03
CA THR A 160 14.02 8.62 -8.90
C THR A 160 13.96 9.33 -7.56
N VAL A 161 13.93 8.56 -6.48
CA VAL A 161 14.10 9.04 -5.11
C VAL A 161 15.51 8.67 -4.68
N ARG A 162 16.27 9.66 -4.18
CA ARG A 162 17.61 9.45 -3.62
C ARG A 162 17.55 9.59 -2.11
N LEU A 163 18.00 8.56 -1.42
CA LEU A 163 18.09 8.54 0.03
C LEU A 163 19.55 8.67 0.44
N ILE A 164 19.87 9.78 1.09
CA ILE A 164 21.21 10.11 1.55
C ILE A 164 21.33 9.81 3.04
N TYR A 165 22.39 9.10 3.44
CA TYR A 165 22.86 9.04 4.81
C TYR A 165 24.12 9.90 4.94
N MET A 166 23.96 11.08 5.54
CA MET A 166 25.01 12.06 5.72
C MET A 166 25.70 11.85 7.08
N VAL A 167 26.99 11.54 7.03
CA VAL A 167 27.84 11.29 8.21
C VAL A 167 28.71 12.52 8.46
N PRO A 168 28.56 13.24 9.59
CA PRO A 168 29.42 14.36 9.96
C PRO A 168 30.91 14.03 9.95
N LYS A 169 31.73 15.06 9.75
CA LYS A 169 33.20 14.92 9.67
C LYS A 169 33.78 14.18 10.88
N ASP A 170 33.25 14.47 12.06
CA ASP A 170 33.68 13.99 13.38
C ASP A 170 32.94 12.74 13.88
N ARG A 171 32.13 12.09 13.02
CA ARG A 171 31.43 10.84 13.35
C ARG A 171 31.83 9.72 12.41
N GLU A 172 31.83 8.49 12.89
CA GLU A 172 32.06 7.31 12.04
C GLU A 172 30.77 6.83 11.39
N PHE A 173 30.92 6.12 10.27
CA PHE A 173 29.79 5.46 9.61
C PHE A 173 29.11 4.46 10.55
N ASN A 174 27.78 4.56 10.67
CA ASN A 174 27.00 3.63 11.47
C ASN A 174 26.26 2.63 10.56
N LEU A 175 26.72 1.37 10.54
CA LEU A 175 26.11 0.30 9.75
C LEU A 175 24.64 0.07 10.09
N LYS A 176 24.28 0.17 11.38
CA LYS A 176 22.89 -0.04 11.81
C LYS A 176 21.98 1.05 11.25
N TYR A 177 22.43 2.30 11.24
CA TYR A 177 21.67 3.39 10.61
C TYR A 177 21.46 3.15 9.12
N TYR A 178 22.52 2.79 8.38
CA TYR A 178 22.41 2.44 6.97
C TYR A 178 21.37 1.34 6.71
N GLN A 179 21.45 0.23 7.45
CA GLN A 179 20.52 -0.90 7.31
C GLN A 179 19.07 -0.52 7.64
N SER A 180 18.88 0.29 8.70
CA SER A 180 17.57 0.77 9.10
C SER A 180 16.95 1.73 8.09
N LEU A 181 17.75 2.61 7.47
CA LEU A 181 17.31 3.49 6.39
C LEU A 181 16.89 2.70 5.15
N LEU A 182 17.71 1.73 4.75
CA LEU A 182 17.42 0.81 3.66
C LEU A 182 16.08 0.08 3.88
N SER A 183 15.91 -0.53 5.04
CA SER A 183 14.67 -1.23 5.40
C SER A 183 13.48 -0.28 5.44
N GLY A 184 13.64 0.89 6.05
CA GLY A 184 12.60 1.90 6.19
C GLY A 184 12.05 2.38 4.85
N ILE A 185 12.91 2.78 3.91
CA ILE A 185 12.46 3.29 2.61
C ILE A 185 11.81 2.20 1.75
N LEU A 186 12.30 0.97 1.84
CA LEU A 186 11.68 -0.17 1.16
C LEU A 186 10.30 -0.48 1.72
N ASN A 187 10.11 -0.32 3.04
CA ASN A 187 8.82 -0.46 3.70
C ASN A 187 7.84 0.64 3.24
N VAL A 188 8.25 1.91 3.25
CA VAL A 188 7.45 3.04 2.73
C VAL A 188 7.04 2.81 1.27
N ARG A 189 7.98 2.39 0.41
CA ARG A 189 7.71 2.07 -1.00
C ARG A 189 6.66 0.98 -1.16
N LYS A 190 6.75 -0.10 -0.36
CA LYS A 190 5.78 -1.20 -0.34
C LYS A 190 4.41 -0.74 0.17
N TRP A 191 4.37 0.02 1.25
CA TRP A 191 3.13 0.53 1.82
C TRP A 191 2.38 1.46 0.85
N LEU A 192 3.08 2.40 0.22
CA LEU A 192 2.48 3.29 -0.79
C LEU A 192 1.95 2.51 -1.99
N TYR A 193 2.66 1.47 -2.44
CA TYR A 193 2.17 0.59 -3.51
C TYR A 193 0.78 0.03 -3.17
N TYR A 194 0.59 -0.51 -1.97
CA TYR A 194 -0.73 -1.06 -1.58
C TYR A 194 -1.78 0.03 -1.39
N LYS A 195 -1.44 1.11 -0.67
CA LYS A 195 -2.41 2.17 -0.35
C LYS A 195 -2.89 2.97 -1.56
N THR A 196 -2.14 2.96 -2.65
CA THR A 196 -2.47 3.71 -3.87
C THR A 196 -2.97 2.82 -5.02
N GLY A 197 -3.17 1.51 -4.80
CA GLY A 197 -3.61 0.59 -5.86
C GLY A 197 -2.53 0.34 -6.92
N GLY A 198 -1.27 0.27 -6.49
CA GLY A 198 -0.12 -0.14 -7.29
C GLY A 198 0.85 0.98 -7.67
N TYR A 199 0.61 2.23 -7.29
CA TYR A 199 1.52 3.33 -7.61
C TYR A 199 2.62 3.43 -6.54
N THR A 200 3.86 3.45 -6.98
CA THR A 200 4.99 3.68 -6.07
C THR A 200 6.13 4.36 -6.81
N PHE A 201 7.16 4.74 -6.06
CA PHE A 201 8.32 5.46 -6.58
C PHE A 201 9.48 4.52 -6.87
N GLN A 202 10.33 4.93 -7.81
CA GLN A 202 11.61 4.28 -8.07
C GLN A 202 12.67 4.88 -7.14
N ILE A 203 13.45 4.02 -6.47
CA ILE A 203 14.61 4.45 -5.70
C ILE A 203 15.83 4.37 -6.60
N ASP A 204 16.72 5.35 -6.49
CA ASP A 204 17.99 5.34 -7.21
C ASP A 204 18.94 4.25 -6.71
N LYS A 205 20.08 4.07 -7.40
CA LYS A 205 21.16 3.19 -6.95
C LYS A 205 22.42 4.01 -6.63
N PRO A 206 23.09 3.77 -5.49
CA PRO A 206 22.70 2.84 -4.42
C PRO A 206 21.39 3.26 -3.72
N ILE A 207 20.71 2.33 -3.06
CA ILE A 207 19.43 2.63 -2.39
C ILE A 207 19.63 3.66 -1.27
N VAL A 208 20.71 3.50 -0.50
CA VAL A 208 21.17 4.49 0.48
C VAL A 208 22.56 4.95 0.02
N GLU A 209 22.69 6.23 -0.26
CA GLU A 209 23.95 6.86 -0.62
C GLU A 209 24.58 7.47 0.62
N VAL A 210 25.78 7.00 0.97
CA VAL A 210 26.49 7.48 2.15
C VAL A 210 27.41 8.62 1.74
N ILE A 211 27.24 9.78 2.37
CA ILE A 211 28.05 10.97 2.09
C ILE A 211 28.73 11.42 3.37
N LYS A 212 30.05 11.62 3.30
CA LYS A 212 30.81 12.24 4.40
C LYS A 212 30.73 13.76 4.29
N SER A 213 30.29 14.39 5.36
CA SER A 213 30.21 15.84 5.53
C SER A 213 31.59 16.48 5.72
N ARG A 214 31.69 17.78 5.38
CA ARG A 214 32.83 18.66 5.67
C ARG A 214 32.79 19.24 7.07
N HIS A 215 31.63 19.22 7.71
CA HIS A 215 31.37 19.85 8.99
C HIS A 215 31.18 18.82 10.12
N PRO A 216 31.60 19.14 11.36
CA PRO A 216 31.31 18.30 12.52
C PRO A 216 29.81 18.34 12.86
N ALA A 217 29.30 17.34 13.57
CA ALA A 217 27.87 17.19 13.85
C ALA A 217 27.27 18.44 14.54
N LYS A 218 28.04 19.07 15.43
CA LYS A 218 27.64 20.30 16.14
C LYS A 218 27.35 21.48 15.20
N TYR A 219 27.96 21.54 14.02
CA TYR A 219 27.74 22.61 13.06
C TYR A 219 26.26 22.76 12.69
N TYR A 220 25.59 21.63 12.44
CA TYR A 220 24.24 21.62 11.89
C TYR A 220 23.20 22.22 12.82
N HIS A 221 23.34 22.02 14.13
CA HIS A 221 22.41 22.56 15.12
C HIS A 221 22.81 23.93 15.68
N ASN A 222 24.12 24.23 15.72
CA ASN A 222 24.62 25.43 16.42
C ASN A 222 24.97 26.59 15.47
N THR A 223 25.05 26.34 14.16
CA THR A 223 25.40 27.39 13.20
C THR A 223 24.16 27.90 12.52
N LYS A 224 23.92 29.21 12.63
CA LYS A 224 22.83 29.86 11.92
C LYS A 224 23.05 29.72 10.40
N PRO A 225 22.09 29.13 9.65
CA PRO A 225 22.21 29.00 8.21
C PRO A 225 22.24 30.39 7.55
N ARG A 226 23.08 30.56 6.53
CA ARG A 226 23.20 31.82 5.78
C ARG A 226 21.86 32.26 5.17
N ASN A 227 21.10 31.29 4.66
CA ASN A 227 19.78 31.47 4.05
C ASN A 227 18.80 30.52 4.74
N GLY A 228 18.08 31.01 5.76
CA GLY A 228 17.12 30.18 6.49
C GLY A 228 16.36 30.94 7.57
N ASN A 229 15.40 30.25 8.19
CA ASN A 229 14.65 30.75 9.34
C ASN A 229 15.61 31.06 10.51
N ASN A 230 15.30 32.08 11.32
CA ASN A 230 16.02 32.38 12.55
C ASN A 230 15.75 31.32 13.65
N ASP A 231 14.72 30.50 13.50
CA ASP A 231 14.39 29.40 14.41
C ASP A 231 15.42 28.26 14.34
N GLN A 232 16.12 28.06 15.46
CA GLN A 232 17.17 27.05 15.63
C GLN A 232 16.66 25.62 15.36
N THR A 233 15.36 25.37 15.54
CA THR A 233 14.72 24.07 15.26
C THR A 233 14.97 23.61 13.82
N PHE A 234 15.14 24.56 12.88
CA PHE A 234 15.36 24.28 11.46
C PHE A 234 16.82 24.39 11.01
N TYR A 235 17.77 24.72 11.90
CA TYR A 235 19.18 24.89 11.49
C TYR A 235 19.74 23.63 10.86
N THR A 236 19.46 22.46 11.46
CA THR A 236 19.90 21.16 10.93
C THR A 236 19.38 20.93 9.52
N TRP A 237 18.11 21.24 9.26
CA TRP A 237 17.50 21.13 7.94
C TRP A 237 18.18 22.03 6.91
N TYR A 238 18.32 23.33 7.21
CA TYR A 238 18.92 24.29 6.27
C TYR A 238 20.41 23.99 6.02
N ASN A 239 21.18 23.69 7.06
CA ASN A 239 22.61 23.43 6.95
C ASN A 239 22.88 22.14 6.16
N ALA A 240 22.17 21.04 6.48
CA ALA A 240 22.34 19.77 5.78
C ALA A 240 21.92 19.87 4.31
N THR A 241 20.78 20.52 4.02
CA THR A 241 20.31 20.67 2.64
C THR A 241 21.21 21.57 1.80
N ASN A 242 21.73 22.67 2.37
CA ASN A 242 22.70 23.55 1.69
C ASN A 242 24.00 22.79 1.37
N GLU A 243 24.54 22.04 2.33
CA GLU A 243 25.79 21.31 2.09
C GLU A 243 25.61 20.17 1.10
N ILE A 244 24.51 19.40 1.16
CA ILE A 244 24.20 18.39 0.13
C ILE A 244 24.10 19.04 -1.25
N GLN A 245 23.52 20.24 -1.35
CA GLN A 245 23.50 20.98 -2.61
C GLN A 245 24.89 21.34 -3.12
N GLU A 246 25.84 21.64 -2.25
CA GLU A 246 27.23 21.94 -2.63
C GLU A 246 27.98 20.66 -3.01
N LEU A 247 27.92 19.62 -2.18
CA LEU A 247 28.60 18.34 -2.41
C LEU A 247 28.14 17.66 -3.70
N ILE A 248 26.86 17.74 -4.03
CA ILE A 248 26.32 17.13 -5.25
C ILE A 248 26.59 18.00 -6.48
N LYS A 249 26.68 19.33 -6.36
CA LYS A 249 27.14 20.20 -7.46
C LYS A 249 28.58 19.92 -7.85
N GLU A 250 29.42 19.58 -6.88
CA GLU A 250 30.81 19.18 -7.13
C GLU A 250 30.93 17.78 -7.72
N SER A 251 29.95 16.90 -7.48
CA SER A 251 29.79 15.70 -8.30
C SER A 251 29.34 16.12 -9.71
N SER A 252 30.02 15.64 -10.76
CA SER A 252 29.85 16.05 -12.16
C SER A 252 28.43 15.90 -12.77
N ASN A 253 27.43 15.53 -11.97
CA ASN A 253 26.04 15.36 -12.38
C ASN A 253 25.06 16.41 -11.78
N GLY A 254 25.46 17.22 -10.80
CA GLY A 254 24.61 18.25 -10.19
C GLY A 254 23.28 17.76 -9.59
N ILE A 255 22.60 18.61 -8.82
CA ILE A 255 21.22 18.31 -8.38
C ILE A 255 20.29 18.67 -9.54
N ASN A 256 19.97 17.68 -10.36
CA ASN A 256 18.84 17.81 -11.26
C ASN A 256 17.54 17.69 -10.44
N LYS A 257 17.08 18.82 -9.90
CA LYS A 257 15.84 18.92 -9.11
C LYS A 257 14.62 18.42 -9.88
N ASP A 258 14.68 18.41 -11.20
CA ASP A 258 13.57 17.92 -12.02
C ASP A 258 13.49 16.40 -12.04
N LYS A 259 14.60 15.69 -11.75
CA LYS A 259 14.73 14.24 -11.87
C LYS A 259 14.78 13.49 -10.55
N HIS A 260 14.99 14.17 -9.42
CA HIS A 260 15.19 13.51 -8.13
C HIS A 260 14.35 14.14 -7.02
N LEU A 261 13.70 13.30 -6.21
CA LEU A 261 13.27 13.66 -4.86
C LEU A 261 14.36 13.23 -3.88
N TRP A 262 14.65 14.07 -2.90
CA TRP A 262 15.76 13.86 -1.97
C TRP A 262 15.24 13.58 -0.56
N ILE A 263 15.71 12.50 0.04
CA ILE A 263 15.50 12.20 1.45
C ILE A 263 16.87 12.23 2.09
N ILE A 264 17.10 13.17 3.00
CA ILE A 264 18.40 13.35 3.64
C ILE A 264 18.25 12.96 5.11
N TYR A 265 18.94 11.91 5.52
CA TYR A 265 19.16 11.66 6.94
C TYR A 265 20.54 12.16 7.32
N ILE A 266 20.63 12.89 8.42
CA ILE A 266 21.90 13.40 8.93
C ILE A 266 22.17 12.90 10.34
N ASP A 267 23.36 12.37 10.56
CA ASP A 267 23.84 11.89 11.86
C ASP A 267 24.27 13.06 12.76
N ALA A 268 23.40 14.05 12.92
CA ALA A 268 23.64 15.23 13.73
C ALA A 268 22.38 15.62 14.51
N GLU A 269 22.59 16.30 15.63
CA GLU A 269 21.52 16.75 16.51
C GLU A 269 20.48 17.60 15.74
N GLY A 270 19.21 17.43 16.09
CA GLY A 270 18.09 18.17 15.55
C GLY A 270 16.78 17.70 16.17
N GLY A 271 15.80 18.60 16.28
CA GLY A 271 14.56 18.32 17.00
C GLY A 271 13.52 17.58 16.16
N THR A 272 13.33 17.96 14.90
CA THR A 272 12.28 17.41 14.04
C THR A 272 12.79 17.19 12.63
N GLY A 273 12.27 16.16 11.97
CA GLY A 273 12.29 16.08 10.51
C GLY A 273 11.45 17.22 9.90
N ALA A 274 11.77 17.56 8.65
CA ALA A 274 10.98 18.48 7.86
C ALA A 274 11.10 18.20 6.36
N GLY A 275 9.96 18.24 5.67
CA GLY A 275 9.85 18.09 4.23
C GLY A 275 9.28 19.34 3.55
N CYS A 276 9.74 19.58 2.33
CA CYS A 276 9.18 20.56 1.41
C CYS A 276 9.25 19.98 -0.02
N PRO A 277 8.62 20.62 -1.03
CA PRO A 277 8.72 20.14 -2.40
C PRO A 277 10.16 19.85 -2.83
N ASN A 278 10.36 18.66 -3.41
CA ASN A 278 11.60 18.05 -3.87
C ASN A 278 12.58 17.53 -2.80
N GLN A 279 12.44 17.85 -1.51
CA GLN A 279 13.39 17.38 -0.50
C GLN A 279 12.84 17.31 0.92
N CYS A 280 13.28 16.34 1.70
CA CYS A 280 13.13 16.34 3.15
C CYS A 280 14.46 16.05 3.85
N CYS A 281 14.59 16.54 5.08
CA CYS A 281 15.75 16.29 5.93
C CYS A 281 15.28 15.81 7.31
N LEU A 282 15.89 14.74 7.80
CA LEU A 282 15.58 14.08 9.06
C LEU A 282 16.87 13.98 9.92
N PRO A 283 16.88 14.53 11.15
CA PRO A 283 18.07 14.57 12.01
C PRO A 283 18.38 13.22 12.69
N GLU A 284 19.40 13.22 13.56
CA GLU A 284 19.82 12.05 14.34
C GLU A 284 18.69 11.44 15.17
N HIS A 285 17.76 12.26 15.65
CA HIS A 285 16.60 11.80 16.40
C HIS A 285 15.79 10.75 15.61
N ASP A 286 15.59 10.98 14.31
CA ASP A 286 14.92 10.06 13.40
C ASP A 286 15.80 8.84 13.04
N LEU A 287 17.13 9.00 12.99
CA LEU A 287 18.08 7.87 12.81
C LEU A 287 18.03 6.91 14.01
N LEU A 288 18.06 7.45 15.22
CA LEU A 288 17.88 6.69 16.46
C LEU A 288 16.52 5.99 16.46
N GLY A 289 15.49 6.70 16.01
CA GLY A 289 14.13 6.18 15.88
C GLY A 289 14.02 4.98 14.95
N ILE A 290 14.41 5.18 13.69
CA ILE A 290 14.28 4.15 12.65
C ILE A 290 15.19 2.94 12.89
N SER A 291 16.26 3.12 13.69
CA SER A 291 17.13 2.03 14.16
C SER A 291 16.71 1.36 15.46
N GLY A 292 15.59 1.80 16.07
CA GLY A 292 15.10 1.26 17.34
C GLY A 292 15.98 1.60 18.54
N ASN A 293 16.92 2.55 18.38
CA ASN A 293 17.80 3.05 19.45
C ASN A 293 17.21 4.26 20.20
N HIS A 294 16.02 4.72 19.81
CA HIS A 294 15.40 5.87 20.44
C HIS A 294 14.87 5.54 21.84
N LYS A 295 15.51 6.13 22.86
CA LYS A 295 15.27 5.78 24.28
C LYS A 295 13.82 5.96 24.74
N LYS A 296 13.12 6.98 24.24
CA LYS A 296 11.76 7.32 24.70
C LYS A 296 10.65 6.77 23.79
N GLU A 297 10.99 6.45 22.54
CA GLU A 297 10.02 6.09 21.52
C GLU A 297 10.60 4.96 20.66
N PRO A 298 10.81 3.76 21.24
CA PRO A 298 11.54 2.66 20.59
C PRO A 298 10.74 1.99 19.45
N ASN A 299 9.47 2.36 19.25
CA ASN A 299 8.63 1.83 18.19
C ASN A 299 9.12 2.29 16.81
N ILE A 300 9.89 1.45 16.14
CA ILE A 300 10.45 1.67 14.80
C ILE A 300 9.36 2.07 13.79
N ASN A 301 8.17 1.48 13.87
CA ASN A 301 7.11 1.72 12.88
C ASN A 301 6.66 3.19 12.88
N ARG A 302 6.64 3.86 14.04
CA ARG A 302 6.34 5.31 14.12
C ARG A 302 7.35 6.14 13.34
N TRP A 303 8.61 5.74 13.34
CA TRP A 303 9.69 6.44 12.61
C TRP A 303 9.69 6.13 11.11
N ILE A 304 9.32 4.91 10.71
CA ILE A 304 9.03 4.60 9.30
C ILE A 304 7.81 5.42 8.82
N GLY A 305 6.80 5.59 9.68
CA GLY A 305 5.69 6.49 9.42
C GLY A 305 6.14 7.94 9.27
N GLY A 306 7.03 8.42 10.14
CA GLY A 306 7.62 9.77 10.06
C GLY A 306 8.39 9.99 8.75
N LEU A 307 9.19 9.00 8.34
CA LEU A 307 9.82 8.99 7.01
C LEU A 307 8.78 9.12 5.90
N CYS A 308 7.70 8.34 5.94
CA CYS A 308 6.63 8.42 4.95
C CYS A 308 5.99 9.81 4.91
N HIS A 309 5.70 10.40 6.08
CA HIS A 309 5.14 11.75 6.22
C HIS A 309 6.04 12.81 5.57
N GLU A 310 7.31 12.87 5.97
CA GLU A 310 8.26 13.87 5.44
C GLU A 310 8.56 13.64 3.97
N PHE A 311 8.64 12.39 3.52
CA PHE A 311 8.82 12.06 2.12
C PHE A 311 7.63 12.54 1.27
N LEU A 312 6.40 12.40 1.75
CA LEU A 312 5.23 12.82 0.98
C LEU A 312 5.13 14.35 0.87
N HIS A 313 5.64 15.13 1.83
CA HIS A 313 5.82 16.57 1.66
C HIS A 313 6.72 16.93 0.46
N THR A 314 7.62 16.03 0.03
CA THR A 314 8.47 16.24 -1.15
C THR A 314 7.72 16.28 -2.47
N ILE A 315 6.49 15.79 -2.51
CA ILE A 315 5.60 15.89 -3.67
C ILE A 315 4.49 16.91 -3.49
N ASP A 316 4.71 17.92 -2.63
CA ASP A 316 3.78 19.02 -2.39
C ASP A 316 2.42 18.53 -1.83
N LEU A 317 2.47 17.52 -0.95
CA LEU A 317 1.32 17.12 -0.15
C LEU A 317 1.30 17.93 1.16
N PRO A 318 0.32 18.81 1.39
CA PRO A 318 0.19 19.48 2.68
C PRO A 318 -0.30 18.49 3.73
N HIS A 319 -0.28 18.91 5.00
CA HIS A 319 -0.97 18.17 6.05
C HIS A 319 -2.44 17.99 5.71
N SER A 320 -2.96 16.78 5.98
CA SER A 320 -4.37 16.49 5.74
C SER A 320 -5.26 17.33 6.66
N SER A 321 -6.54 17.48 6.27
CA SER A 321 -7.51 18.08 7.19
C SER A 321 -7.68 17.23 8.44
N LYS A 322 -8.12 17.83 9.55
CA LYS A 322 -8.39 17.12 10.83
C LYS A 322 -9.42 15.99 10.70
N ARG A 323 -10.25 16.00 9.65
CA ARG A 323 -11.19 14.92 9.31
C ARG A 323 -10.45 13.61 9.01
N TYR A 324 -9.24 13.70 8.46
CA TYR A 324 -8.36 12.57 8.18
C TYR A 324 -7.22 12.49 9.21
N LYS A 325 -7.53 12.60 10.51
CA LYS A 325 -6.50 12.55 11.58
C LYS A 325 -5.60 11.31 11.53
N ASP A 326 -6.12 10.20 11.04
CA ASP A 326 -5.39 8.93 10.89
C ASP A 326 -4.62 8.84 9.55
N SER A 327 -4.65 9.90 8.74
CA SER A 327 -3.80 10.03 7.56
C SER A 327 -2.34 10.08 7.97
N VAL A 328 -1.48 9.41 7.22
CA VAL A 328 -0.02 9.53 7.38
C VAL A 328 0.43 10.99 7.29
N MET A 329 -0.27 11.84 6.53
CA MET A 329 -0.01 13.27 6.38
C MET A 329 -0.49 14.13 7.57
N LEU A 330 -0.99 13.54 8.65
CA LEU A 330 -1.30 14.27 9.89
C LEU A 330 -0.79 13.49 11.11
N TYR A 331 -1.63 12.77 11.87
CA TYR A 331 -1.18 12.03 13.05
C TYR A 331 -1.01 10.52 12.78
N GLY A 332 -1.42 10.05 11.61
CA GLY A 332 -1.37 8.65 11.23
C GLY A 332 0.04 8.07 11.17
N TYR A 333 1.07 8.89 10.95
CA TYR A 333 2.45 8.41 10.97
C TYR A 333 2.82 7.69 12.28
N SER A 334 2.24 8.11 13.40
CA SER A 334 2.43 7.47 14.71
C SER A 334 1.79 6.07 14.81
N LYS A 335 0.85 5.77 13.91
CA LYS A 335 0.09 4.51 13.83
C LYS A 335 0.53 3.63 12.66
N TYR A 336 1.59 4.01 11.95
CA TYR A 336 2.09 3.25 10.82
C TYR A 336 2.37 1.78 11.22
N PRO A 337 2.09 0.78 10.36
CA PRO A 337 1.52 0.87 9.01
C PRO A 337 -0.01 1.00 8.97
N ASN A 338 -0.68 0.99 10.13
CA ASN A 338 -2.14 1.02 10.29
C ASN A 338 -2.74 2.43 10.15
N CYS A 339 -2.19 3.23 9.24
CA CYS A 339 -2.70 4.55 8.88
C CYS A 339 -3.31 4.55 7.47
N ILE A 340 -3.92 5.67 7.10
CA ILE A 340 -4.59 5.83 5.80
C ILE A 340 -3.90 6.89 4.93
N LEU A 341 -4.29 6.93 3.66
CA LEU A 341 -4.15 8.12 2.82
C LEU A 341 -5.56 8.67 2.57
N SER A 342 -5.72 9.98 2.59
CA SER A 342 -6.97 10.62 2.16
C SER A 342 -7.13 10.51 0.64
N PRO A 343 -8.35 10.63 0.09
CA PRO A 343 -8.56 10.57 -1.36
C PRO A 343 -7.72 11.58 -2.16
N ILE A 344 -7.56 12.80 -1.66
CA ILE A 344 -6.74 13.84 -2.30
C ILE A 344 -5.25 13.48 -2.30
N GLU A 345 -4.75 12.83 -1.24
CA GLU A 345 -3.38 12.34 -1.18
C GLU A 345 -3.13 11.24 -2.21
N ILE A 346 -4.05 10.26 -2.29
CA ILE A 346 -3.98 9.19 -3.29
C ILE A 346 -3.98 9.78 -4.70
N TYR A 347 -4.86 10.74 -4.98
CA TYR A 347 -4.92 11.43 -6.27
C TYR A 347 -3.60 12.13 -6.62
N LYS A 348 -3.05 12.93 -5.69
CA LYS A 348 -1.78 13.62 -5.89
C LYS A 348 -0.62 12.64 -6.10
N ILE A 349 -0.56 11.55 -5.35
CA ILE A 349 0.46 10.51 -5.52
C ILE A 349 0.35 9.86 -6.90
N ARG A 350 -0.85 9.45 -7.32
CA ARG A 350 -1.07 8.79 -8.62
C ARG A 350 -0.72 9.67 -9.82
N ASN A 351 -0.90 10.98 -9.69
CA ASN A 351 -0.61 11.96 -10.73
C ASN A 351 0.79 12.56 -10.65
N ASN A 352 1.59 12.19 -9.63
CA ASN A 352 2.95 12.70 -9.51
C ASN A 352 3.91 11.93 -10.45
N LYS A 353 4.79 12.68 -11.15
CA LYS A 353 5.74 12.13 -12.14
C LYS A 353 6.71 11.08 -11.57
N PHE A 354 7.03 11.15 -10.28
CA PHE A 354 7.91 10.20 -9.59
C PHE A 354 7.23 8.86 -9.26
N PHE A 355 5.91 8.78 -9.40
CA PHE A 355 5.14 7.60 -9.06
C PHE A 355 4.61 6.90 -10.31
N SER A 356 4.70 5.58 -10.32
CA SER A 356 4.24 4.77 -11.45
C SER A 356 3.67 3.44 -10.99
N ARG A 357 2.67 2.95 -11.74
CA ARG A 357 2.06 1.63 -11.54
C ARG A 357 2.97 0.47 -11.99
N ASN A 358 3.80 0.74 -13.00
CA ASN A 358 4.57 -0.29 -13.72
C ASN A 358 5.93 -0.59 -13.10
N PHE A 359 6.22 -0.14 -11.87
CA PHE A 359 7.56 -0.28 -11.29
C PHE A 359 7.95 -1.76 -11.13
N PHE A 360 7.10 -2.58 -10.51
CA PHE A 360 7.39 -4.02 -10.35
C PHE A 360 7.39 -4.76 -11.70
N THR A 361 6.60 -4.30 -12.66
CA THR A 361 6.60 -4.84 -14.03
C THR A 361 7.89 -4.50 -14.78
N GLN A 362 8.49 -3.33 -14.54
CA GLN A 362 9.76 -2.92 -15.13
C GLN A 362 10.96 -3.64 -14.51
N ILE A 363 10.95 -3.92 -13.20
CA ILE A 363 11.96 -4.77 -12.56
C ILE A 363 11.95 -6.15 -13.23
N LYS A 364 10.78 -6.78 -13.37
CA LYS A 364 10.65 -8.10 -14.03
C LYS A 364 11.11 -8.11 -15.49
N LYS A 365 11.03 -6.99 -16.23
CA LYS A 365 11.49 -6.91 -17.63
C LYS A 365 12.97 -6.57 -17.80
N THR A 366 13.57 -5.85 -16.85
CA THR A 366 14.99 -5.46 -16.92
C THR A 366 15.90 -6.42 -16.16
N THR A 367 15.32 -7.29 -15.34
CA THR A 367 16.01 -8.39 -14.68
C THR A 367 15.37 -9.70 -15.14
N ASN A 368 15.94 -10.31 -16.18
CA ASN A 368 15.77 -11.76 -16.40
C ASN A 368 16.39 -12.55 -15.21
N ASP A 369 17.15 -11.88 -14.35
CA ASP A 369 17.50 -12.37 -13.02
C ASP A 369 16.32 -12.12 -12.07
N LYS A 370 15.72 -13.21 -11.59
CA LYS A 370 14.72 -13.21 -10.54
C LYS A 370 15.24 -12.46 -9.30
N ILE A 371 15.00 -11.16 -9.16
CA ILE A 371 15.07 -10.49 -7.85
C ILE A 371 13.78 -10.84 -7.13
N THR A 372 13.70 -12.08 -6.67
CA THR A 372 12.78 -12.44 -5.62
C THR A 372 13.46 -12.07 -4.30
N PHE A 373 12.71 -11.46 -3.40
CA PHE A 373 13.14 -11.25 -2.01
C PHE A 373 13.12 -12.60 -1.29
N PHE A 374 13.95 -13.55 -1.71
CA PHE A 374 14.18 -14.75 -0.95
C PHE A 374 15.19 -14.40 0.14
N LYS A 375 14.76 -14.45 1.40
CA LYS A 375 15.68 -14.84 2.44
C LYS A 375 16.06 -16.28 2.10
N GLU A 376 17.26 -16.51 1.58
CA GLU A 376 17.75 -17.88 1.42
C GLU A 376 18.21 -18.36 2.79
N ARG A 377 17.80 -19.56 3.20
CA ARG A 377 18.22 -20.17 4.46
C ARG A 377 18.92 -21.49 4.16
N LEU A 378 20.18 -21.61 4.58
CA LEU A 378 20.95 -22.83 4.48
C LEU A 378 21.19 -23.35 5.89
N VAL A 379 20.80 -24.58 6.18
CA VAL A 379 20.89 -25.14 7.53
C VAL A 379 21.87 -26.31 7.51
N ASN A 380 22.85 -26.32 8.42
CA ASN A 380 23.63 -27.53 8.71
C ASN A 380 23.28 -28.05 10.12
N ASN A 381 23.98 -29.08 10.59
CA ASN A 381 23.71 -29.69 11.89
C ASN A 381 24.05 -28.80 13.10
N LYS A 382 24.69 -27.64 12.90
CA LYS A 382 25.17 -26.75 13.98
C LYS A 382 24.68 -25.31 13.85
N GLN A 383 24.34 -24.86 12.65
CA GLN A 383 24.25 -23.45 12.28
C GLN A 383 23.23 -23.21 11.17
N ILE A 384 22.77 -21.97 11.08
CA ILE A 384 21.85 -21.47 10.07
C ILE A 384 22.52 -20.30 9.35
N PHE A 385 22.63 -20.36 8.03
CA PHE A 385 23.07 -19.25 7.20
C PHE A 385 21.87 -18.58 6.56
N ILE A 386 21.63 -17.30 6.88
CA ILE A 386 20.51 -16.53 6.35
C ILE A 386 21.05 -15.43 5.44
N ARG A 387 20.62 -15.45 4.18
CA ARG A 387 20.88 -14.35 3.25
C ARG A 387 19.98 -13.16 3.60
N GLN A 388 20.61 -12.06 3.98
CA GLN A 388 19.99 -10.77 4.20
C GLN A 388 19.93 -9.96 2.89
N VAL A 389 19.41 -8.74 2.97
CA VAL A 389 19.47 -7.76 1.87
C VAL A 389 20.92 -7.37 1.55
N ASP A 390 21.16 -6.96 0.30
CA ASP A 390 22.46 -6.48 -0.20
C ASP A 390 23.61 -7.49 -0.13
N LEU A 391 23.35 -8.76 -0.48
CA LEU A 391 24.39 -9.80 -0.56
C LEU A 391 25.05 -10.12 0.79
N LEU A 392 24.51 -9.64 1.92
CA LEU A 392 25.00 -9.99 3.25
C LEU A 392 24.41 -11.33 3.71
N TRP A 393 25.20 -12.14 4.39
CA TRP A 393 24.78 -13.40 5.00
C TRP A 393 25.10 -13.37 6.49
N GLU A 394 24.22 -13.96 7.30
CA GLU A 394 24.42 -14.16 8.73
C GLU A 394 24.55 -15.65 9.03
N GLU A 395 25.60 -16.04 9.73
CA GLU A 395 25.73 -17.36 10.37
C GLU A 395 25.18 -17.24 11.78
N GLN A 396 24.13 -17.99 12.07
CA GLN A 396 23.45 -18.03 13.35
C GLN A 396 23.60 -19.42 13.98
N ASP A 397 23.57 -19.50 15.31
CA ASP A 397 23.38 -20.79 15.98
C ASP A 397 21.94 -21.32 15.77
N LEU A 398 21.66 -22.55 16.21
CA LEU A 398 20.33 -23.15 16.10
C LEU A 398 19.24 -22.40 16.89
N ASN A 399 19.61 -21.50 17.80
CA ASN A 399 18.69 -20.63 18.54
C ASN A 399 18.48 -19.27 17.85
N GLY A 400 19.05 -19.05 16.66
CA GLY A 400 18.95 -17.81 15.90
C GLY A 400 19.87 -16.68 16.37
N LYS A 401 20.80 -16.94 17.29
CA LYS A 401 21.79 -15.94 17.70
C LYS A 401 22.85 -15.82 16.61
N THR A 402 23.01 -14.61 16.06
CA THR A 402 24.07 -14.31 15.08
C THR A 402 25.45 -14.53 15.71
N LEU A 403 26.22 -15.41 15.09
CA LEU A 403 27.60 -15.71 15.42
C LEU A 403 28.55 -14.88 14.55
N PHE A 404 28.31 -14.84 13.24
CA PHE A 404 29.18 -14.19 12.26
C PHE A 404 28.40 -13.62 11.08
N THR A 405 29.04 -12.75 10.31
CA THR A 405 28.48 -12.17 9.08
C THR A 405 29.45 -12.37 7.91
N PHE A 406 28.89 -12.53 6.71
CA PHE A 406 29.63 -12.74 5.49
C PHE A 406 29.07 -11.86 4.38
N LYS A 407 29.91 -11.51 3.42
CA LYS A 407 29.50 -10.87 2.17
C LYS A 407 29.52 -11.90 1.04
N GLU A 408 28.44 -12.02 0.30
CA GLU A 408 28.39 -12.80 -0.95
C GLU A 408 29.23 -12.08 -2.01
N VAL A 409 30.25 -12.80 -2.46
CA VAL A 409 31.30 -12.30 -3.35
C VAL A 409 31.16 -12.88 -4.75
N ASP A 410 30.57 -14.06 -4.89
CA ASP A 410 30.31 -14.70 -6.17
C ASP A 410 29.16 -15.72 -6.06
N ARG A 411 28.46 -15.97 -7.18
CA ARG A 411 27.35 -16.92 -7.27
C ARG A 411 27.18 -17.42 -8.70
N ASN A 412 26.91 -18.71 -8.85
CA ASN A 412 26.33 -19.30 -10.05
C ASN A 412 25.46 -20.51 -9.71
N ASP A 413 24.97 -21.21 -10.75
CA ASP A 413 24.09 -22.38 -10.58
C ASP A 413 24.71 -23.56 -9.82
N ASN A 414 26.04 -23.57 -9.65
CA ASN A 414 26.75 -24.63 -8.94
C ASN A 414 27.13 -24.23 -7.51
N TYR A 415 27.30 -22.94 -7.21
CA TYR A 415 27.71 -22.51 -5.89
C TYR A 415 27.30 -21.09 -5.48
N ILE A 416 27.30 -20.86 -4.17
CA ILE A 416 27.30 -19.53 -3.54
C ILE A 416 28.63 -19.37 -2.81
N LEU A 417 29.34 -18.27 -3.04
CA LEU A 417 30.59 -17.96 -2.35
C LEU A 417 30.41 -16.72 -1.47
N ILE A 418 30.69 -16.87 -0.18
CA ILE A 418 30.59 -15.80 0.81
C ILE A 418 31.92 -15.65 1.58
N PHE A 419 32.23 -14.44 2.03
CA PHE A 419 33.49 -14.10 2.68
C PHE A 419 33.24 -13.33 3.99
N ASP A 420 33.84 -13.81 5.08
CA ASP A 420 33.90 -13.13 6.37
C ASP A 420 35.28 -12.46 6.49
N GLU A 421 35.27 -11.14 6.39
CA GLU A 421 36.46 -10.29 6.45
C GLU A 421 37.16 -10.36 7.82
N SER A 422 36.40 -10.50 8.90
CA SER A 422 36.93 -10.47 10.27
C SER A 422 37.80 -11.70 10.57
N ARG A 423 37.48 -12.84 9.95
CA ARG A 423 38.21 -14.10 10.11
C ARG A 423 39.07 -14.45 8.90
N SER A 424 38.96 -13.69 7.81
CA SER A 424 39.53 -14.03 6.50
C SER A 424 39.11 -15.43 6.04
N ILE A 425 37.83 -15.78 6.22
CA ILE A 425 37.27 -17.09 5.89
C ILE A 425 36.33 -16.96 4.70
N TRP A 426 36.51 -17.84 3.73
CA TRP A 426 35.63 -18.04 2.58
C TRP A 426 34.81 -19.30 2.80
N LEU A 427 33.49 -19.21 2.62
CA LEU A 427 32.60 -20.35 2.57
C LEU A 427 32.01 -20.49 1.17
N LYS A 428 32.13 -21.68 0.60
CA LYS A 428 31.59 -22.02 -0.71
C LYS A 428 30.53 -23.10 -0.57
N PHE A 429 29.27 -22.73 -0.76
CA PHE A 429 28.12 -23.64 -0.71
C PHE A 429 27.93 -24.27 -2.09
N LEU A 430 28.30 -25.53 -2.25
CA LEU A 430 28.14 -26.30 -3.48
C LEU A 430 26.72 -26.83 -3.62
N LEU A 431 25.87 -26.08 -4.35
CA LEU A 431 24.42 -26.29 -4.45
C LEU A 431 23.99 -27.67 -4.96
N LYS A 432 24.78 -28.29 -5.85
CA LYS A 432 24.46 -29.63 -6.39
C LYS A 432 24.76 -30.77 -5.41
N SER A 433 25.78 -30.57 -4.58
CA SER A 433 26.24 -31.60 -3.62
C SER A 433 25.73 -31.37 -2.21
N ASN A 434 25.10 -30.21 -1.95
CA ASN A 434 24.67 -29.81 -0.61
C ASN A 434 25.83 -29.82 0.40
N THR A 435 27.03 -29.40 -0.03
CA THR A 435 28.22 -29.32 0.81
C THR A 435 28.78 -27.91 0.92
N ILE A 436 29.29 -27.57 2.09
CA ILE A 436 30.01 -26.35 2.37
C ILE A 436 31.49 -26.68 2.31
N GLN A 437 32.25 -25.88 1.56
CA GLN A 437 33.70 -25.88 1.60
C GLN A 437 34.21 -24.62 2.26
N LEU A 438 35.30 -24.73 3.02
CA LEU A 438 35.96 -23.61 3.69
C LEU A 438 37.35 -23.38 3.07
N SER A 439 37.73 -22.11 2.95
CA SER A 439 39.06 -21.69 2.53
C SER A 439 39.50 -20.45 3.29
N ASN A 440 40.79 -20.30 3.55
CA ASN A 440 41.40 -19.09 4.12
C ASN A 440 42.07 -18.19 3.06
N ASN A 441 42.12 -18.63 1.80
CA ASN A 441 42.86 -17.94 0.74
C ASN A 441 42.11 -17.89 -0.60
N ASN A 442 40.88 -18.40 -0.69
CA ASN A 442 40.09 -18.49 -1.92
C ASN A 442 40.73 -19.32 -3.05
N GLN A 443 41.78 -20.10 -2.76
CA GLN A 443 42.50 -20.91 -3.74
C GLN A 443 42.35 -22.40 -3.48
N SER A 444 42.37 -22.81 -2.21
CA SER A 444 42.23 -24.21 -1.79
C SER A 444 41.06 -24.35 -0.84
N TYR A 445 40.18 -25.29 -1.15
CA TYR A 445 38.93 -25.53 -0.42
C TYR A 445 38.95 -26.91 0.22
N MET A 446 38.70 -26.95 1.52
CA MET A 446 38.49 -28.20 2.25
C MET A 446 37.00 -28.39 2.53
N TYR A 447 36.54 -29.64 2.54
CA TYR A 447 35.20 -29.96 3.01
C TYR A 447 35.03 -29.44 4.45
N PHE A 448 33.94 -28.70 4.68
CA PHE A 448 33.61 -28.15 5.99
C PHE A 448 32.40 -28.86 6.59
N ASP A 449 31.28 -28.88 5.86
CA ASP A 449 30.04 -29.53 6.31
C ASP A 449 29.10 -29.85 5.14
N SER A 450 27.95 -30.43 5.43
CA SER A 450 26.80 -30.51 4.55
C SER A 450 25.73 -29.51 4.96
N PHE A 451 24.89 -29.06 4.04
CA PHE A 451 23.77 -28.17 4.35
C PHE A 451 22.52 -28.64 3.61
N THR A 452 21.35 -28.38 4.18
CA THR A 452 20.09 -28.47 3.46
C THR A 452 19.68 -27.07 3.02
N PHE A 453 19.36 -26.93 1.74
CA PHE A 453 18.66 -25.75 1.26
C PHE A 453 17.26 -25.77 1.90
N ASP A 454 17.00 -24.83 2.80
CA ASP A 454 15.69 -24.58 3.37
C ASP A 454 15.13 -23.37 2.61
N PRO A 455 14.47 -23.58 1.45
CA PRO A 455 13.83 -22.47 0.78
C PRO A 455 12.86 -21.87 1.80
N LEU A 456 13.04 -20.60 2.16
CA LEU A 456 11.99 -19.87 2.86
C LEU A 456 10.85 -19.60 1.85
N GLU A 457 10.18 -20.65 1.39
CA GLU A 457 8.89 -20.64 0.71
C GLU A 457 8.20 -22.02 0.80
N THR A 458 6.92 -21.95 1.18
CA THR A 458 5.88 -23.00 1.13
C THR A 458 6.28 -24.41 1.58
N VAL A 459 6.29 -24.61 2.90
CA VAL A 459 5.96 -25.93 3.47
C VAL A 459 4.66 -26.41 2.81
N GLU A 460 4.70 -27.56 2.12
CA GLU A 460 3.50 -28.35 1.81
C GLU A 460 2.88 -28.81 3.13
N SER A 461 2.22 -27.89 3.82
CA SER A 461 1.45 -28.18 5.01
C SER A 461 0.19 -28.90 4.58
N LYS A 462 -0.08 -30.08 5.17
CA LYS A 462 -1.32 -30.79 4.91
C LYS A 462 -2.55 -29.98 5.35
N GLU A 463 -2.41 -29.11 6.36
CA GLU A 463 -3.46 -28.19 6.84
C GLU A 463 -2.86 -26.87 7.40
N LYS A 464 -3.50 -25.73 7.10
CA LYS A 464 -3.23 -24.40 7.69
C LYS A 464 -4.48 -23.89 8.41
N PHE A 465 -4.31 -23.30 9.59
CA PHE A 465 -5.40 -22.71 10.37
C PHE A 465 -5.10 -21.24 10.67
N TYR A 466 -5.94 -20.34 10.16
CA TYR A 466 -5.82 -18.90 10.38
C TYR A 466 -6.61 -18.48 11.62
N LEU A 467 -6.02 -17.59 12.41
CA LEU A 467 -6.66 -16.98 13.56
C LEU A 467 -7.35 -15.69 13.10
N LYS A 468 -8.58 -15.44 13.58
CA LYS A 468 -9.30 -14.20 13.29
C LYS A 468 -9.64 -13.46 14.57
N ASP A 469 -9.27 -12.18 14.59
CA ASP A 469 -9.75 -11.22 15.59
C ASP A 469 -11.27 -11.00 15.43
N LEU A 470 -12.01 -11.32 16.49
CA LEU A 470 -13.37 -10.84 16.70
C LEU A 470 -13.34 -9.85 17.86
N SER A 471 -12.84 -8.66 17.58
CA SER A 471 -13.02 -7.49 18.43
C SER A 471 -14.51 -7.09 18.42
N PHE A 472 -15.39 -7.91 19.01
CA PHE A 472 -16.75 -7.60 19.50
C PHE A 472 -17.44 -8.91 19.92
N PHE A 473 -17.21 -9.39 21.15
CA PHE A 473 -18.25 -10.06 21.94
C PHE A 473 -17.88 -10.00 23.43
N ASN A 474 -18.61 -9.16 24.16
CA ASN A 474 -18.49 -9.04 25.60
C ASN A 474 -19.01 -10.31 26.28
N ALA A 475 -18.27 -10.70 27.31
CA ALA A 475 -18.51 -11.85 28.17
C ALA A 475 -19.96 -11.92 28.68
N LYS A 476 -20.57 -13.10 28.52
CA LYS A 476 -21.68 -13.55 29.35
C LYS A 476 -21.53 -15.03 29.66
N LYS A 477 -20.65 -15.34 30.61
CA LYS A 477 -20.82 -16.44 31.58
C LYS A 477 -19.68 -16.36 32.59
N ASN A 478 -20.07 -16.27 33.87
CA ASN A 478 -19.24 -16.36 35.08
C ASN A 478 -18.77 -14.99 35.62
N ASN A 479 -19.55 -14.48 36.59
CA ASN A 479 -19.37 -13.24 37.33
C ASN A 479 -18.06 -13.16 38.14
N LYS A 480 -16.90 -13.15 37.51
CA LYS A 480 -15.67 -12.64 38.12
C LYS A 480 -14.88 -11.86 37.07
N LYS A 481 -14.77 -10.56 37.31
CA LYS A 481 -13.90 -9.66 36.55
C LYS A 481 -12.45 -9.99 36.97
N PRO A 482 -11.53 -10.27 36.04
CA PRO A 482 -10.12 -10.41 36.39
C PRO A 482 -9.64 -9.14 37.09
N SER A 483 -8.77 -9.29 38.07
CA SER A 483 -8.13 -8.17 38.75
C SER A 483 -7.22 -7.41 37.77
N GLN A 484 -7.00 -6.13 38.05
CA GLN A 484 -6.12 -5.29 37.24
C GLN A 484 -4.66 -5.78 37.28
N GLU A 485 -4.28 -6.50 38.33
CA GLU A 485 -2.97 -7.15 38.48
C GLU A 485 -2.83 -8.40 37.60
N GLU A 486 -3.85 -9.26 37.50
CA GLU A 486 -3.84 -10.40 36.57
C GLU A 486 -3.77 -9.97 35.10
N LEU A 487 -4.42 -8.85 34.76
CA LEU A 487 -4.33 -8.26 33.42
C LEU A 487 -2.95 -7.65 33.15
N MET A 488 -2.30 -7.07 34.15
CA MET A 488 -0.94 -6.52 34.03
C MET A 488 0.13 -7.62 34.02
N GLU A 489 -0.08 -8.74 34.70
CA GLU A 489 0.84 -9.89 34.70
C GLU A 489 0.81 -10.65 33.36
N LEU A 490 -0.36 -10.75 32.71
CA LEU A 490 -0.49 -11.27 31.34
C LEU A 490 0.14 -10.32 30.30
N GLN A 491 0.05 -9.00 30.49
CA GLN A 491 0.68 -8.00 29.61
C GLN A 491 2.21 -7.91 29.79
N ASN A 492 2.72 -8.11 31.00
CA ASN A 492 4.17 -8.04 31.27
C ASN A 492 4.94 -9.28 30.79
N ASN A 493 4.26 -10.40 30.50
CA ASN A 493 4.89 -11.63 30.01
C ASN A 493 5.04 -11.71 28.48
N ASN A 494 4.81 -10.63 27.71
CA ASN A 494 5.06 -10.57 26.26
C ASN A 494 4.34 -11.63 25.39
N PHE A 495 3.22 -12.19 25.83
CA PHE A 495 2.44 -13.14 25.02
C PHE A 495 1.30 -12.44 24.29
N ASN A 496 1.60 -11.88 23.11
CA ASN A 496 0.56 -11.48 22.15
C ASN A 496 0.19 -12.67 21.28
N PHE A 497 -0.91 -13.36 21.61
CA PHE A 497 -1.50 -14.41 20.78
C PHE A 497 -2.22 -13.88 19.53
N PHE A 498 -2.10 -12.59 19.23
CA PHE A 498 -3.19 -11.88 18.55
C PHE A 498 -3.06 -11.73 17.04
N ASP A 499 -1.92 -12.08 16.43
CA ASP A 499 -1.74 -11.97 14.98
C ASP A 499 -0.82 -13.09 14.48
N GLY A 500 -1.35 -14.28 14.21
CA GLY A 500 -0.56 -15.42 13.74
C GLY A 500 -1.39 -16.54 13.12
N TYR A 501 -0.74 -17.64 12.74
CA TYR A 501 -1.38 -18.87 12.25
C TYR A 501 -0.65 -20.12 12.70
N PHE A 502 -1.39 -21.23 12.82
CA PHE A 502 -0.82 -22.54 13.09
C PHE A 502 -0.61 -23.30 11.79
N ILE A 503 0.56 -23.92 11.65
CA ILE A 503 0.92 -24.75 10.50
C ILE A 503 1.37 -26.13 10.95
N ASP A 504 0.76 -27.16 10.35
CA ASP A 504 1.25 -28.54 10.45
C ASP A 504 2.50 -28.67 9.58
N ILE A 505 3.66 -28.87 10.22
CA ILE A 505 4.93 -29.10 9.53
C ILE A 505 5.24 -30.59 9.37
N GLY A 506 4.29 -31.47 9.71
CA GLY A 506 4.37 -32.92 9.56
C GLY A 506 4.92 -33.64 10.77
N ASN A 507 4.77 -34.98 10.79
CA ASN A 507 5.24 -35.86 11.86
C ASN A 507 4.74 -35.48 13.26
N GLY A 508 3.52 -34.92 13.33
CA GLY A 508 2.94 -34.44 14.58
C GLY A 508 3.64 -33.20 15.14
N LYS A 509 4.41 -32.46 14.33
CA LYS A 509 5.00 -31.18 14.73
C LYS A 509 4.22 -30.02 14.12
N TRP A 510 4.08 -28.97 14.90
CA TRP A 510 3.29 -27.79 14.57
C TRP A 510 4.08 -26.53 14.90
N GLU A 511 3.85 -25.47 14.14
CA GLU A 511 4.41 -24.14 14.43
C GLU A 511 3.29 -23.11 14.51
N GLU A 512 3.33 -22.24 15.51
CA GLU A 512 2.65 -20.95 15.46
C GLU A 512 3.60 -19.93 14.84
N ARG A 513 3.15 -19.28 13.78
CA ARG A 513 3.89 -18.20 13.14
C ARG A 513 3.16 -16.90 13.42
N GLN A 514 3.83 -16.02 14.16
CA GLN A 514 3.32 -14.71 14.51
C GLN A 514 3.70 -13.69 13.43
N ASP A 515 2.91 -12.64 13.27
CA ASP A 515 3.15 -11.53 12.33
C ASP A 515 4.44 -10.76 12.64
N SER A 516 4.90 -10.84 13.89
CA SER A 516 6.23 -10.35 14.33
C SER A 516 7.40 -11.11 13.70
N GLY A 517 7.14 -12.27 13.07
CA GLY A 517 8.16 -13.19 12.56
C GLY A 517 8.62 -14.23 13.59
N ASN A 518 8.10 -14.21 14.81
CA ASN A 518 8.39 -15.24 15.81
C ASN A 518 7.75 -16.58 15.42
N VAL A 519 8.47 -17.67 15.73
CA VAL A 519 8.01 -19.04 15.51
C VAL A 519 8.00 -19.78 16.84
N ILE A 520 6.86 -20.35 17.21
CA ILE A 520 6.71 -21.14 18.44
C ILE A 520 6.38 -22.58 18.04
N SER A 521 7.19 -23.54 18.50
CA SER A 521 7.00 -24.96 18.18
C SER A 521 6.06 -25.67 19.14
N TYR A 522 5.23 -26.55 18.60
CA TYR A 522 4.29 -27.41 19.30
C TYR A 522 4.38 -28.85 18.81
N GLU A 523 3.97 -29.80 19.65
CA GLU A 523 3.84 -31.22 19.31
C GLU A 523 2.39 -31.69 19.46
N GLN A 524 1.88 -32.39 18.46
CA GLN A 524 0.55 -32.98 18.48
C GLN A 524 0.46 -34.09 19.53
N VAL A 525 -0.56 -34.01 20.37
CA VAL A 525 -0.85 -35.01 21.40
C VAL A 525 -1.46 -36.24 20.72
N LYS A 526 -0.93 -37.43 21.02
CA LYS A 526 -1.26 -38.74 20.38
C LYS A 526 -2.75 -39.14 20.32
N ASN A 527 -3.62 -38.45 21.08
CA ASN A 527 -5.06 -38.72 21.16
C ASN A 527 -5.88 -37.53 20.61
N SER A 528 -5.54 -37.04 19.41
CA SER A 528 -6.39 -36.06 18.73
C SER A 528 -7.67 -36.75 18.24
N ASP A 529 -8.82 -36.31 18.72
CA ASP A 529 -10.12 -36.69 18.17
C ASP A 529 -10.17 -36.38 16.67
N ASN A 530 -10.92 -37.16 15.88
CA ASN A 530 -11.07 -36.90 14.44
C ASN A 530 -11.57 -35.47 14.14
N ASP A 531 -12.28 -34.86 15.08
CA ASP A 531 -12.85 -33.51 14.98
C ASP A 531 -11.98 -32.41 15.62
N ALA A 532 -10.88 -32.76 16.31
CA ALA A 532 -10.05 -31.76 16.98
C ALA A 532 -8.57 -32.14 17.07
N ILE A 533 -7.70 -31.19 16.75
CA ILE A 533 -6.24 -31.36 16.91
C ILE A 533 -5.83 -30.72 18.23
N THR A 534 -5.14 -31.46 19.08
CA THR A 534 -4.51 -30.90 20.28
C THR A 534 -3.00 -30.88 20.11
N ILE A 535 -2.41 -29.69 20.20
CA ILE A 535 -0.97 -29.47 20.12
C ILE A 535 -0.47 -28.94 21.47
N LYS A 536 0.74 -29.32 21.88
CA LYS A 536 1.34 -28.97 23.16
C LYS A 536 2.65 -28.23 22.94
N ASN A 537 2.82 -27.09 23.60
CA ASN A 537 4.11 -26.43 23.68
C ASN A 537 4.94 -27.13 24.79
N ASN A 538 6.08 -27.71 24.42
CA ASN A 538 6.90 -28.46 25.36
C ASN A 538 7.63 -27.58 26.38
N LEU A 539 7.84 -26.29 26.08
CA LEU A 539 8.49 -25.35 26.99
C LEU A 539 7.53 -24.86 28.08
N THR A 540 6.31 -24.47 27.69
CA THR A 540 5.33 -23.90 28.62
C THR A 540 4.39 -24.93 29.23
N GLY A 541 4.32 -26.12 28.63
CA GLY A 541 3.33 -27.15 28.98
C GLY A 541 1.92 -26.86 28.47
N TRP A 542 1.68 -25.69 27.87
CA TRP A 542 0.37 -25.28 27.36
C TRP A 542 -0.11 -26.20 26.25
N ARG A 543 -1.43 -26.42 26.21
CA ARG A 543 -2.07 -27.16 25.12
C ARG A 543 -3.05 -26.27 24.40
N ILE A 544 -3.06 -26.37 23.08
CA ILE A 544 -3.99 -25.69 22.20
C ILE A 544 -4.83 -26.75 21.50
N LYS A 545 -6.16 -26.64 21.60
CA LYS A 545 -7.11 -27.52 20.91
C LYS A 545 -7.80 -26.74 19.80
N ILE A 546 -7.53 -27.17 18.57
CA ILE A 546 -8.15 -26.69 17.34
C ILE A 546 -9.34 -27.61 17.04
N ASP A 547 -10.54 -27.21 17.48
CA ASP A 547 -11.81 -27.89 17.23
C ASP A 547 -12.33 -27.54 15.83
N LYS A 548 -12.09 -28.45 14.88
CA LYS A 548 -12.45 -28.28 13.46
C LYS A 548 -13.95 -28.25 13.26
N LYS A 549 -14.70 -28.99 14.08
CA LYS A 549 -16.16 -29.13 13.95
C LYS A 549 -16.89 -27.85 14.36
N ASN A 550 -16.45 -27.25 15.46
CA ASN A 550 -17.07 -26.03 15.99
C ASN A 550 -16.38 -24.75 15.52
N ASN A 551 -15.30 -24.85 14.73
CA ASN A 551 -14.45 -23.72 14.33
C ASN A 551 -13.93 -22.94 15.54
N LYS A 552 -13.44 -23.61 16.58
CA LYS A 552 -12.96 -22.98 17.81
C LYS A 552 -11.53 -23.38 18.13
N CYS A 553 -10.79 -22.44 18.70
CA CYS A 553 -9.50 -22.69 19.32
C CYS A 553 -9.64 -22.50 20.83
N MET A 554 -9.08 -23.43 21.59
CA MET A 554 -9.12 -23.38 23.05
C MET A 554 -7.71 -23.59 23.61
N LEU A 555 -7.42 -22.92 24.72
CA LEU A 555 -6.17 -23.03 25.47
C LEU A 555 -6.40 -23.81 26.75
N GLN A 556 -5.43 -24.62 27.14
CA GLN A 556 -5.33 -25.20 28.47
C GLN A 556 -3.97 -24.80 29.05
N THR A 557 -4.01 -24.04 30.15
CA THR A 557 -2.81 -23.60 30.88
C THR A 557 -2.65 -24.43 32.14
N GLY A 558 -1.57 -25.21 32.23
CA GLY A 558 -1.30 -26.05 33.39
C GLY A 558 -1.88 -27.48 33.29
N ASN A 559 -2.05 -28.11 34.46
CA ASN A 559 -2.43 -29.52 34.59
C ASN A 559 -3.94 -29.75 34.82
N ASP A 560 -4.75 -28.70 34.88
CA ASP A 560 -6.19 -28.85 35.01
C ASP A 560 -6.81 -29.25 33.67
N ASN A 561 -7.94 -29.97 33.71
CA ASN A 561 -8.61 -30.45 32.49
C ASN A 561 -9.53 -29.40 31.85
N ASN A 562 -9.40 -28.12 32.25
CA ASN A 562 -10.22 -27.04 31.76
C ASN A 562 -9.67 -26.50 30.43
N TRP A 563 -10.58 -26.05 29.57
CA TRP A 563 -10.27 -25.45 28.27
C TRP A 563 -10.90 -24.07 28.21
N ASP A 564 -10.06 -23.05 28.09
CA ASP A 564 -10.49 -21.67 27.90
C ASP A 564 -10.62 -21.36 26.41
N PHE A 565 -11.71 -20.72 26.02
CA PHE A 565 -11.89 -20.29 24.63
C PHE A 565 -10.90 -19.17 24.29
N LEU A 566 -10.16 -19.35 23.19
CA LEU A 566 -9.25 -18.34 22.66
C LEU A 566 -9.91 -17.51 21.56
N PHE A 567 -10.26 -18.15 20.44
CA PHE A 567 -10.78 -17.49 19.23
C PHE A 567 -11.46 -18.49 18.30
N ASP A 568 -12.15 -17.99 17.28
CA ASP A 568 -12.70 -18.80 16.20
C ASP A 568 -11.60 -19.17 15.17
N VAL A 569 -11.69 -20.39 14.64
CA VAL A 569 -10.73 -20.95 13.68
C VAL A 569 -11.31 -20.90 12.28
N ILE A 570 -10.59 -20.32 11.32
CA ILE A 570 -10.97 -20.40 9.91
C ILE A 570 -10.32 -21.63 9.29
N HIS A 571 -11.10 -22.69 9.08
CA HIS A 571 -10.67 -23.82 8.26
C HIS A 571 -10.95 -23.50 6.77
N PRO A 572 -9.99 -23.70 5.85
CA PRO A 572 -10.19 -23.47 4.40
C PRO A 572 -11.34 -24.25 3.74
N LYS A 573 -11.94 -25.23 4.44
CA LYS A 573 -12.94 -26.16 3.90
C LYS A 573 -14.34 -25.95 4.49
N THR A 574 -14.54 -25.06 5.46
CA THR A 574 -15.85 -24.89 6.13
C THR A 574 -16.60 -23.63 5.67
N THR A 575 -17.92 -23.66 5.87
CA THR A 575 -19.01 -22.90 5.24
C THR A 575 -18.99 -21.37 5.36
N ASN A 576 -18.01 -20.76 6.04
CA ASN A 576 -17.88 -19.31 6.16
C ASN A 576 -17.21 -18.62 4.96
N PHE A 577 -16.74 -19.38 3.97
CA PHE A 577 -16.27 -18.86 2.68
C PHE A 577 -17.37 -18.06 1.94
N LYS A 578 -18.66 -18.38 2.17
CA LYS A 578 -19.80 -17.75 1.48
C LYS A 578 -20.04 -16.27 1.83
N GLN A 579 -19.56 -15.78 2.98
CA GLN A 579 -19.79 -14.39 3.36
C GLN A 579 -18.84 -13.40 2.68
N GLN A 580 -17.69 -13.87 2.17
CA GLN A 580 -16.66 -13.01 1.58
C GLN A 580 -16.70 -12.94 0.05
N TYR A 581 -17.30 -13.96 -0.60
CA TYR A 581 -17.26 -14.08 -2.06
C TYR A 581 -18.66 -14.19 -2.65
N VAL A 582 -18.94 -13.34 -3.63
CA VAL A 582 -20.23 -13.26 -4.31
C VAL A 582 -20.40 -14.40 -5.32
N LYS A 583 -19.29 -14.91 -5.88
CA LYS A 583 -19.28 -16.06 -6.82
C LYS A 583 -18.01 -16.89 -6.70
N LEU A 584 -18.11 -18.20 -6.88
CA LEU A 584 -16.97 -19.12 -6.86
C LEU A 584 -17.02 -20.11 -8.04
N TYR A 585 -15.93 -20.16 -8.82
CA TYR A 585 -15.77 -21.04 -9.97
C TYR A 585 -14.58 -21.98 -9.76
N LEU A 586 -14.81 -23.28 -9.84
CA LEU A 586 -13.77 -24.31 -9.80
C LEU A 586 -13.18 -24.51 -11.19
N THR A 587 -11.86 -24.63 -11.25
CA THR A 587 -11.09 -24.98 -12.45
C THR A 587 -10.21 -26.19 -12.16
N GLY A 588 -9.59 -26.79 -13.20
CA GLY A 588 -8.70 -27.93 -13.02
C GLY A 588 -7.52 -27.70 -12.06
N ASN A 589 -7.09 -26.45 -11.86
CA ASN A 589 -5.90 -26.11 -11.07
C ASN A 589 -6.17 -25.17 -9.88
N GLY A 590 -7.43 -24.85 -9.56
CA GLY A 590 -7.75 -23.91 -8.49
C GLY A 590 -9.16 -23.32 -8.57
N TYR A 591 -9.35 -22.16 -7.96
CA TYR A 591 -10.63 -21.45 -7.90
C TYR A 591 -10.51 -20.03 -8.39
N PHE A 592 -11.54 -19.53 -9.07
CA PHE A 592 -11.76 -18.10 -9.27
C PHE A 592 -12.87 -17.63 -8.33
N CYS A 593 -12.58 -16.62 -7.50
CA CYS A 593 -13.56 -16.06 -6.58
C CYS A 593 -13.73 -14.56 -6.83
N LYS A 594 -15.01 -14.12 -6.86
CA LYS A 594 -15.38 -12.71 -6.91
C LYS A 594 -15.63 -12.21 -5.49
N THR A 595 -14.95 -11.16 -5.05
CA THR A 595 -15.17 -10.53 -3.74
C THR A 595 -16.32 -9.54 -3.77
N GLN A 596 -16.72 -9.01 -2.61
CA GLN A 596 -17.81 -8.04 -2.48
C GLN A 596 -17.53 -6.68 -3.16
N ASP A 597 -16.25 -6.34 -3.38
CA ASP A 597 -15.79 -5.12 -4.07
C ASP A 597 -15.61 -5.32 -5.60
N ASP A 598 -16.22 -6.36 -6.16
CA ASP A 598 -16.14 -6.75 -7.58
C ASP A 598 -14.74 -7.13 -8.10
N SER A 599 -13.76 -7.27 -7.21
CA SER A 599 -12.43 -7.81 -7.55
C SER A 599 -12.50 -9.34 -7.74
N TRP A 600 -11.66 -9.87 -8.63
CA TRP A 600 -11.55 -11.31 -8.87
C TRP A 600 -10.18 -11.82 -8.48
N PHE A 601 -10.13 -13.00 -7.87
CA PHE A 601 -8.87 -13.65 -7.52
C PHE A 601 -8.82 -15.06 -8.04
N GLU A 602 -7.63 -15.49 -8.46
CA GLU A 602 -7.32 -16.89 -8.68
C GLU A 602 -6.60 -17.46 -7.47
N ILE A 603 -7.18 -18.50 -6.87
CA ILE A 603 -6.62 -19.26 -5.77
C ILE A 603 -6.13 -20.59 -6.33
N GLN A 604 -4.81 -20.75 -6.45
CA GLN A 604 -4.20 -22.04 -6.78
C GLN A 604 -3.52 -22.59 -5.54
N LYS A 605 -3.74 -23.87 -5.24
CA LYS A 605 -3.12 -24.56 -4.08
C LYS A 605 -3.29 -23.83 -2.73
N GLY A 606 -4.41 -23.10 -2.58
CA GLY A 606 -4.73 -22.36 -1.35
C GLY A 606 -4.07 -20.99 -1.22
N GLU A 607 -3.39 -20.50 -2.25
CA GLU A 607 -2.74 -19.19 -2.26
C GLU A 607 -3.36 -18.27 -3.30
N PHE A 608 -3.48 -16.98 -2.96
CA PHE A 608 -3.90 -15.95 -3.90
C PHE A 608 -2.79 -15.69 -4.91
N THR A 609 -2.99 -16.17 -6.13
CA THR A 609 -1.95 -16.13 -7.18
C THR A 609 -2.08 -14.90 -8.05
N PHE A 610 -3.29 -14.53 -8.42
CA PHE A 610 -3.53 -13.45 -9.39
C PHE A 610 -4.78 -12.65 -9.05
N LEU A 611 -4.73 -11.35 -9.35
CA LEU A 611 -5.83 -10.41 -9.24
C LEU A 611 -6.32 -10.07 -10.66
N PHE A 612 -7.63 -10.20 -10.87
CA PHE A 612 -8.30 -9.88 -12.11
C PHE A 612 -9.37 -8.81 -11.87
N LYS A 613 -9.62 -8.01 -12.89
CA LYS A 613 -10.73 -7.07 -12.97
C LYS A 613 -11.84 -7.66 -13.82
N GLU A 614 -13.09 -7.58 -13.37
CA GLU A 614 -14.24 -7.92 -14.22
C GLU A 614 -14.35 -6.92 -15.37
N MET A 615 -14.32 -7.41 -16.61
CA MET A 615 -14.45 -6.60 -17.81
C MET A 615 -15.83 -6.75 -18.44
N TYR A 616 -16.45 -7.90 -18.27
CA TYR A 616 -17.79 -8.19 -18.79
C TYR A 616 -18.44 -9.29 -17.97
N PHE A 617 -19.74 -9.16 -17.71
CA PHE A 617 -20.55 -10.17 -17.06
C PHE A 617 -21.89 -10.30 -17.78
N SER A 618 -22.25 -11.53 -18.14
CA SER A 618 -23.58 -11.87 -18.66
C SER A 618 -24.07 -13.20 -18.08
N ASN A 619 -25.30 -13.56 -18.43
CA ASN A 619 -25.88 -14.85 -18.04
C ASN A 619 -25.17 -16.05 -18.70
N SER A 620 -24.32 -15.84 -19.69
CA SER A 620 -23.63 -16.91 -20.42
C SER A 620 -22.12 -16.91 -20.24
N GLU A 621 -21.49 -15.78 -19.92
CA GLU A 621 -20.04 -15.70 -19.77
C GLU A 621 -19.60 -14.57 -18.83
N ILE A 622 -18.41 -14.74 -18.25
CA ILE A 622 -17.70 -13.73 -17.48
C ILE A 622 -16.34 -13.52 -18.14
N ILE A 623 -15.96 -12.28 -18.39
CA ILE A 623 -14.63 -11.95 -18.88
C ILE A 623 -13.93 -11.16 -17.78
N ILE A 624 -12.81 -11.69 -17.32
CA ILE A 624 -11.94 -11.07 -16.32
C ILE A 624 -10.56 -10.82 -16.93
N MET A 625 -9.92 -9.70 -16.58
CA MET A 625 -8.61 -9.32 -17.11
C MET A 625 -7.61 -9.10 -15.99
N ASP A 626 -6.45 -9.72 -16.11
CA ASP A 626 -5.26 -9.31 -15.39
C ASP A 626 -4.56 -8.18 -16.17
N GLU A 627 -4.81 -6.95 -15.73
CA GLU A 627 -4.22 -5.73 -16.31
C GLU A 627 -2.69 -5.78 -16.37
N SER A 628 -2.04 -6.47 -15.42
CA SER A 628 -0.58 -6.51 -15.32
C SER A 628 0.06 -7.36 -16.43
N ARG A 629 -0.68 -8.34 -16.95
CA ARG A 629 -0.23 -9.28 -17.99
C ARG A 629 -0.87 -9.05 -19.36
N ASN A 630 -1.84 -8.11 -19.46
CA ASN A 630 -2.75 -8.02 -20.61
C ASN A 630 -3.36 -9.40 -20.95
N PHE A 631 -3.78 -10.10 -19.90
CA PHE A 631 -4.23 -11.48 -19.97
C PHE A 631 -5.71 -11.54 -19.63
N TRP A 632 -6.49 -12.11 -20.53
CA TRP A 632 -7.93 -12.16 -20.44
C TRP A 632 -8.34 -13.61 -20.18
N ILE A 633 -9.27 -13.82 -19.27
CA ILE A 633 -9.90 -15.11 -19.00
C ILE A 633 -11.38 -14.94 -19.26
N LYS A 634 -11.94 -15.88 -20.01
CA LYS A 634 -13.37 -16.00 -20.25
C LYS A 634 -13.86 -17.29 -19.59
N LEU A 635 -14.78 -17.15 -18.66
CA LEU A 635 -15.48 -18.22 -17.97
C LEU A 635 -16.85 -18.38 -18.62
N GLN A 636 -17.09 -19.44 -19.39
CA GLN A 636 -18.43 -19.75 -19.89
C GLN A 636 -19.28 -20.39 -18.79
N VAL A 637 -20.44 -19.78 -18.52
CA VAL A 637 -21.29 -20.10 -17.36
C VAL A 637 -22.50 -20.96 -17.75
N LYS A 638 -23.03 -20.80 -18.97
CA LYS A 638 -24.32 -21.40 -19.37
C LYS A 638 -24.25 -22.47 -20.45
N PHE A 639 -23.31 -22.35 -21.40
CA PHE A 639 -23.20 -23.24 -22.55
C PHE A 639 -21.72 -23.52 -22.81
N GLY A 640 -21.27 -24.73 -22.48
CA GLY A 640 -19.85 -25.02 -22.37
C GLY A 640 -19.36 -24.61 -20.99
N LYS A 641 -18.98 -25.59 -20.17
CA LYS A 641 -18.28 -25.34 -18.92
C LYS A 641 -16.82 -25.07 -19.26
N GLN A 642 -16.51 -24.09 -20.10
CA GLN A 642 -15.15 -23.92 -20.61
C GLN A 642 -14.54 -22.61 -20.11
N MET A 643 -13.31 -22.71 -19.63
CA MET A 643 -12.41 -21.58 -19.47
C MET A 643 -11.66 -21.42 -20.77
N SER A 644 -11.62 -20.20 -21.29
CA SER A 644 -10.65 -19.83 -22.31
C SER A 644 -9.83 -18.64 -21.87
N TYR A 645 -8.63 -18.51 -22.42
CA TYR A 645 -7.79 -17.34 -22.21
C TYR A 645 -7.36 -16.71 -23.53
N HIS A 646 -6.86 -15.50 -23.41
CA HIS A 646 -6.22 -14.83 -24.52
C HIS A 646 -5.18 -13.81 -24.04
N SER A 647 -4.08 -13.71 -24.78
CA SER A 647 -3.09 -12.64 -24.71
C SER A 647 -3.10 -11.87 -26.03
N ASN A 648 -3.51 -10.58 -26.03
CA ASN A 648 -3.55 -9.60 -27.16
C ASN A 648 -4.93 -8.98 -27.51
N ASN A 649 -5.68 -8.44 -26.54
CA ASN A 649 -6.89 -7.62 -26.77
C ASN A 649 -8.10 -8.35 -27.42
N GLY A 650 -8.48 -9.51 -26.90
CA GLY A 650 -9.70 -10.26 -27.29
C GLY A 650 -9.82 -10.94 -28.67
N LYS A 651 -8.81 -10.92 -29.57
CA LYS A 651 -8.96 -11.42 -30.96
C LYS A 651 -9.04 -12.95 -31.15
N GLN A 652 -8.37 -13.77 -30.33
CA GLN A 652 -8.44 -15.25 -30.44
C GLN A 652 -8.43 -15.91 -29.06
N TRP A 653 -9.43 -16.75 -28.78
CA TRP A 653 -9.55 -17.44 -27.49
C TRP A 653 -9.01 -18.86 -27.59
N HIS A 654 -8.20 -19.26 -26.60
CA HIS A 654 -7.68 -20.61 -26.45
C HIS A 654 -8.36 -21.30 -25.28
N GLU A 655 -8.88 -22.51 -25.47
CA GLU A 655 -9.48 -23.29 -24.39
C GLU A 655 -8.42 -23.74 -23.38
N LEU A 656 -8.78 -23.72 -22.08
CA LEU A 656 -7.92 -24.12 -20.97
C LEU A 656 -8.47 -25.34 -20.25
N TRP A 657 -9.60 -25.16 -19.54
CA TRP A 657 -10.09 -26.13 -18.58
C TRP A 657 -11.61 -26.17 -18.56
N GLU A 658 -12.15 -27.25 -18.01
CA GLU A 658 -13.55 -27.27 -17.62
C GLU A 658 -13.77 -26.37 -16.37
N VAL A 659 -14.82 -25.56 -16.36
CA VAL A 659 -15.19 -24.65 -15.27
C VAL A 659 -16.51 -25.08 -14.67
N LYS A 660 -16.53 -25.32 -13.35
CA LYS A 660 -17.76 -25.60 -12.62
C LYS A 660 -18.06 -24.46 -11.66
N GLN A 661 -19.16 -23.74 -11.89
CA GLN A 661 -19.68 -22.82 -10.87
C GLN A 661 -20.12 -23.63 -9.65
N LEU A 662 -19.62 -23.24 -8.47
CA LEU A 662 -19.96 -23.90 -7.21
C LEU A 662 -21.14 -23.20 -6.52
N TRP A 663 -21.24 -21.88 -6.64
CA TRP A 663 -22.40 -21.05 -6.28
C TRP A 663 -22.32 -19.69 -6.99
#